data_AF-A0A839UZ70-F1
#
_entry.id   AF-A0A839UZ70-F1
#
_cell.length_a   1.000
_cell.length_b   1.000
_cell.length_c   1.000
_cell.angle_alpha   90.00
_cell.angle_beta   90.00
_cell.angle_gamma   90.00
#
_symmetry.space_group_name_H-M   'P 1'
#
loop_
_entity.id
_entity.type
_entity.pdbx_description
1 polymer ?
#
loop_
_entity_poly.entity_id
_entity_poly.type
_entity_poly.pdbx_seq_one_letter_code
_entity_poly.pdbx_strand_id
1 'polypeptide(L)'
;MRLQTLDLIRFGHFTDRRFDFGAKPKGADFHIIYGRNEAGKTTTMEGLLRLLYGFRPRNEPYEFRHQRANLRVGATMEIAGGVRSFVRIASGRATLLDGNGAVLPETALSQCLGGLTESDYRNLLCLDDATIERGGEEIVQARGDTGRLLFAAAAGLSDLSHILDTLRREADAIWAGRTTTTVIAKLRQELKVLDEEIRRHEVSANEWTTRRKAAAAAAATEAAALARRRDLLRHKGALEARLRALPMLDIIAGLDRRIAALPSCPERLGFDPDELNDLQADARSAGDAIERLEAEIAEAGARREALAAIPAAPGLDAALAALAELHAVETGAVRQSAVLGREIESAEAELRRASERLGLSAAVADAPDVPSAAVMNELADARDRLLAARLPLPAALSELEALDRRRSAIRDTLGADQAASARPEDGIAALLARYDLDRLAPLHATARQVLREAETQAQKRLAALSHAGTAFAALPGCRHSAARAQALADEHDSCTEQAGHIADLIEQAGIDSAARAARIDHLAATHAVLRDAETEQLRDERDRLWRQHRAAPDEESARAFESALDRHDAAVAARLSQASALGEIRALEREQAGVDAGVAERRRLLAERQDQLARLAGEIEAAASASGLDGTTLLPAEWAGWVRAHDEARAALLALDQARTGQREILDRAEALRVALAPLLGLEAPDFETAIEVARPRAQVERAAAQERLALQQELDRLDQDAARRSAGIATLHAAIDAASVAWHGALAALPWPIEAQLLLDSLEPLRRFQEAALRLRQARGRIAELERDRRQFADSVTALALRFEVAEGADAAATHAALSARHAAATQAATDLSTLTDRIEAARRALAQQQAIRLRVDDRRRALAALVAPQTADCGIDSLRQATRAALDVIAARQDRSERVATMLRDLDAPDLEAASALLAGASATSLRAELDAVGHELGELETRLPQATEARYAAAAALGAIGGDDAAALLGERRATVLLALEEAALDHLALSLGHRLASDAIGRYRHAHRSEMMQATERAFRTLTGGAYHGIVAERDGEAEVLRAVDATGVSKQVASLSKGTRFQLFLALRTAAYERLCAEGVSLPFLCDDIFETFDEDRTRAACRMMEQVGRSGQAIYLTHHRHVVDIALASCERPPTVHCIE
;
A
#
# COMPACT_ATOMS: atom_id res chain seq x y z
N MET A 1 -48.60 19.39 -2.85
CA MET A 1 -48.67 19.56 -4.31
C MET A 1 -49.93 18.88 -4.81
N ARG A 2 -50.81 19.60 -5.52
CA ARG A 2 -52.07 19.06 -6.07
C ARG A 2 -52.26 19.53 -7.52
N LEU A 3 -52.69 18.65 -8.41
CA LEU A 3 -53.06 19.02 -9.78
C LEU A 3 -54.43 19.72 -9.80
N GLN A 4 -54.51 20.91 -10.37
CA GLN A 4 -55.76 21.54 -10.77
C GLN A 4 -56.11 21.19 -12.21
N THR A 5 -55.16 21.31 -13.14
CA THR A 5 -55.36 20.85 -14.53
C THR A 5 -54.14 20.12 -15.05
N LEU A 6 -54.34 19.12 -15.91
CA LEU A 6 -53.29 18.44 -16.68
C LEU A 6 -53.57 18.62 -18.17
N ASP A 7 -52.62 19.24 -18.88
CA ASP A 7 -52.71 19.64 -20.27
C ASP A 7 -51.75 18.81 -21.15
N LEU A 8 -52.27 17.80 -21.83
CA LEU A 8 -51.54 16.99 -22.82
C LEU A 8 -51.60 17.69 -24.19
N ILE A 9 -50.81 18.77 -24.33
CA ILE A 9 -50.80 19.69 -25.48
C ILE A 9 -50.39 18.95 -26.76
N ARG A 10 -49.23 18.30 -26.75
CA ARG A 10 -48.72 17.48 -27.88
C ARG A 10 -47.93 16.32 -27.31
N PHE A 11 -48.62 15.24 -26.92
CA PHE A 11 -47.98 14.12 -26.23
C PHE A 11 -48.69 12.79 -26.53
N GLY A 12 -47.93 11.77 -26.94
CA GLY A 12 -48.50 10.48 -27.35
C GLY A 12 -49.49 10.66 -28.49
N HIS A 13 -50.71 10.11 -28.33
CA HIS A 13 -51.78 10.25 -29.33
C HIS A 13 -52.63 11.52 -29.14
N PHE A 14 -52.51 12.21 -28.00
CA PHE A 14 -53.31 13.39 -27.68
C PHE A 14 -52.82 14.65 -28.39
N THR A 15 -53.76 15.51 -28.78
CA THR A 15 -53.50 16.87 -29.27
C THR A 15 -54.45 17.80 -28.52
N ASP A 16 -53.90 18.70 -27.71
CA ASP A 16 -54.61 19.69 -26.89
C ASP A 16 -55.69 19.10 -25.95
N ARG A 17 -55.40 17.95 -25.34
CA ARG A 17 -56.31 17.31 -24.37
C ARG A 17 -56.08 17.87 -22.96
N ARG A 18 -57.13 18.35 -22.31
CA ARG A 18 -57.11 18.89 -20.95
C ARG A 18 -57.96 18.08 -19.99
N PHE A 19 -57.42 17.75 -18.83
CA PHE A 19 -58.14 17.21 -17.68
C PHE A 19 -58.23 18.29 -16.60
N ASP A 20 -59.44 18.63 -16.17
CA ASP A 20 -59.70 19.66 -15.16
C ASP A 20 -60.17 19.01 -13.86
N PHE A 21 -59.31 19.02 -12.84
CA PHE A 21 -59.56 18.47 -11.51
C PHE A 21 -60.12 19.52 -10.53
N GLY A 22 -60.34 20.76 -10.96
CA GLY A 22 -60.95 21.83 -10.17
C GLY A 22 -60.13 22.31 -8.96
N ALA A 23 -60.74 23.15 -8.11
CA ALA A 23 -60.14 23.61 -6.85
C ALA A 23 -60.23 22.54 -5.74
N LYS A 24 -59.36 22.61 -4.73
CA LYS A 24 -59.30 21.63 -3.64
C LYS A 24 -60.67 21.50 -2.93
N PRO A 25 -61.28 20.30 -2.89
CA PRO A 25 -62.58 20.11 -2.27
C PRO A 25 -62.52 20.14 -0.74
N LYS A 26 -63.61 20.55 -0.09
CA LYS A 26 -63.83 20.33 1.36
C LYS A 26 -64.21 18.85 1.59
N GLY A 27 -63.23 17.95 1.64
CA GLY A 27 -63.42 16.50 1.79
C GLY A 27 -62.46 15.69 0.91
N ALA A 28 -62.86 14.48 0.50
CA ALA A 28 -62.03 13.62 -0.34
C ALA A 28 -61.85 14.17 -1.77
N ASP A 29 -60.60 14.21 -2.24
CA ASP A 29 -60.17 14.63 -3.57
C ASP A 29 -59.87 13.40 -4.45
N PHE A 30 -60.94 12.69 -4.81
CA PHE A 30 -60.89 11.46 -5.59
C PHE A 30 -61.48 11.67 -7.00
N HIS A 31 -60.66 11.39 -8.01
CA HIS A 31 -61.01 11.53 -9.42
C HIS A 31 -60.89 10.20 -10.16
N ILE A 32 -61.80 9.93 -11.08
CA ILE A 32 -61.76 8.77 -11.96
C ILE A 32 -61.66 9.21 -13.41
N ILE A 33 -60.67 8.74 -14.14
CA ILE A 33 -60.52 8.91 -15.59
C ILE A 33 -61.02 7.63 -16.26
N TYR A 34 -62.19 7.70 -16.87
CA TYR A 34 -62.86 6.58 -17.53
C TYR A 34 -62.68 6.65 -19.04
N GLY A 35 -62.23 5.57 -19.66
CA GLY A 35 -62.12 5.49 -21.13
C GLY A 35 -61.81 4.08 -21.62
N ARG A 36 -62.18 3.78 -22.87
CA ARG A 36 -61.93 2.47 -23.51
C ARG A 36 -60.44 2.13 -23.49
N ASN A 37 -60.11 0.86 -23.70
CA ASN A 37 -58.70 0.50 -23.94
C ASN A 37 -58.18 1.26 -25.16
N GLU A 38 -56.92 1.67 -25.10
CA GLU A 38 -56.25 2.55 -26.08
C GLU A 38 -56.70 4.04 -26.07
N ALA A 39 -57.70 4.43 -25.27
CA ALA A 39 -58.11 5.83 -25.12
C ALA A 39 -57.05 6.75 -24.49
N GLY A 40 -55.91 6.21 -24.04
CA GLY A 40 -54.76 7.00 -23.54
C GLY A 40 -54.67 7.18 -22.03
N LYS A 41 -55.21 6.24 -21.24
CA LYS A 41 -55.07 6.22 -19.77
C LYS A 41 -53.60 6.22 -19.33
N THR A 42 -52.84 5.20 -19.73
CA THR A 42 -51.40 5.11 -19.47
C THR A 42 -50.62 6.28 -20.07
N THR A 43 -51.02 6.76 -21.26
CA THR A 43 -50.45 7.97 -21.87
C THR A 43 -50.66 9.23 -21.01
N THR A 44 -51.77 9.31 -20.27
CA THR A 44 -52.06 10.41 -19.34
C THR A 44 -51.14 10.38 -18.13
N MET A 45 -50.94 9.19 -17.53
CA MET A 45 -50.00 8.99 -16.42
C MET A 45 -48.56 9.33 -16.83
N GLU A 46 -48.11 8.86 -18.00
CA GLU A 46 -46.76 9.16 -18.49
C GLU A 46 -46.58 10.64 -18.83
N GLY A 47 -47.63 11.31 -19.31
CA GLY A 47 -47.60 12.76 -19.53
C GLY A 47 -47.30 13.51 -18.23
N LEU A 48 -47.95 13.13 -17.13
CA LEU A 48 -47.67 13.70 -15.81
C LEU A 48 -46.22 13.42 -15.37
N LEU A 49 -45.71 12.20 -15.56
CA LEU A 49 -44.32 11.88 -15.21
C LEU A 49 -43.32 12.68 -16.05
N ARG A 50 -43.58 12.89 -17.34
CA ARG A 50 -42.74 13.76 -18.18
C ARG A 50 -42.80 15.20 -17.71
N LEU A 51 -43.94 15.70 -17.26
CA LEU A 51 -44.05 17.03 -16.65
C LEU A 51 -43.23 17.15 -15.36
N LEU A 52 -43.25 16.13 -14.48
CA LEU A 52 -42.55 16.19 -13.19
C LEU A 52 -41.02 16.00 -13.35
N TYR A 53 -40.59 15.05 -14.18
CA TYR A 53 -39.20 14.59 -14.23
C TYR A 53 -38.42 14.93 -15.51
N GLY A 54 -39.10 15.34 -16.59
CA GLY A 54 -38.44 15.56 -17.88
C GLY A 54 -38.82 14.55 -18.95
N PHE A 55 -38.57 14.92 -20.21
CA PHE A 55 -38.59 13.99 -21.34
C PHE A 55 -37.29 13.17 -21.38
N ARG A 56 -37.37 11.91 -21.83
CA ARG A 56 -36.19 11.04 -21.92
C ARG A 56 -35.20 11.59 -22.95
N PRO A 57 -33.88 11.68 -22.68
CA PRO A 57 -32.92 12.31 -23.59
C PRO A 57 -32.80 11.65 -24.98
N ARG A 58 -33.04 10.33 -25.05
CA ARG A 58 -33.02 9.52 -26.28
C ARG A 58 -34.21 8.56 -26.27
N ASN A 59 -34.75 8.24 -27.45
CA ASN A 59 -35.82 7.26 -27.69
C ASN A 59 -37.06 7.49 -26.79
N GLU A 60 -37.75 8.63 -26.95
CA GLU A 60 -38.98 8.90 -26.18
C GLU A 60 -40.14 8.06 -26.76
N PRO A 61 -40.71 7.09 -26.00
CA PRO A 61 -41.72 6.18 -26.55
C PRO A 61 -43.02 6.87 -27.00
N TYR A 62 -43.28 8.08 -26.51
CA TYR A 62 -44.51 8.84 -26.77
C TYR A 62 -44.39 9.85 -27.91
N GLU A 63 -43.36 9.75 -28.78
CA GLU A 63 -43.15 10.61 -29.95
C GLU A 63 -43.78 10.08 -31.26
N PHE A 64 -44.70 9.12 -31.18
CA PHE A 64 -45.23 8.41 -32.34
C PHE A 64 -46.19 9.22 -33.24
N ARG A 65 -46.95 10.18 -32.70
CA ARG A 65 -47.83 11.10 -33.49
C ARG A 65 -47.20 12.47 -33.71
N HIS A 66 -46.44 12.95 -32.72
CA HIS A 66 -45.84 14.29 -32.71
C HIS A 66 -44.33 14.17 -32.66
N GLN A 67 -43.64 14.88 -33.57
CA GLN A 67 -42.18 14.93 -33.56
C GLN A 67 -41.65 15.44 -32.22
N ARG A 68 -40.50 14.90 -31.77
CA ARG A 68 -39.88 15.23 -30.48
C ARG A 68 -39.84 16.73 -30.16
N ALA A 69 -39.38 17.56 -31.09
CA ALA A 69 -39.28 19.02 -30.88
C ALA A 69 -40.62 19.71 -30.57
N ASN A 70 -41.74 19.06 -30.91
CA ASN A 70 -43.09 19.54 -30.68
C ASN A 70 -43.74 18.96 -29.43
N LEU A 71 -43.09 18.03 -28.71
CA LEU A 71 -43.66 17.43 -27.51
C LEU A 71 -43.79 18.45 -26.39
N ARG A 72 -45.01 18.58 -25.86
CA ARG A 72 -45.36 19.55 -24.83
C ARG A 72 -46.41 18.96 -23.88
N VAL A 73 -46.14 19.05 -22.58
CA VAL A 73 -47.10 18.73 -21.51
C VAL A 73 -47.12 19.89 -20.52
N GLY A 74 -48.30 20.31 -20.09
CA GLY A 74 -48.46 21.33 -19.06
C GLY A 74 -49.36 20.88 -17.92
N ALA A 75 -49.33 21.60 -16.81
CA ALA A 75 -50.32 21.50 -15.76
C ALA A 75 -50.42 22.80 -14.96
N THR A 76 -51.57 23.01 -14.34
CA THR A 76 -51.73 23.99 -13.27
C THR A 76 -51.81 23.26 -11.93
N MET A 77 -50.96 23.65 -10.98
CA MET A 77 -50.75 22.92 -9.72
C MET A 77 -50.76 23.86 -8.53
N GLU A 78 -51.30 23.39 -7.41
CA GLU A 78 -51.23 24.06 -6.12
C GLU A 78 -50.00 23.57 -5.35
N ILE A 79 -49.07 24.49 -5.09
CA ILE A 79 -47.78 24.23 -4.43
C ILE A 79 -47.61 25.24 -3.30
N ALA A 80 -47.37 24.76 -2.07
CA ALA A 80 -47.16 25.59 -0.88
C ALA A 80 -48.23 26.68 -0.66
N GLY A 81 -49.50 26.41 -1.04
CA GLY A 81 -50.62 27.34 -0.91
C GLY A 81 -50.79 28.36 -2.05
N GLY A 82 -49.96 28.30 -3.10
CA GLY A 82 -50.09 29.12 -4.31
C GLY A 82 -50.38 28.30 -5.57
N VAL A 83 -51.15 28.86 -6.50
CA VAL A 83 -51.44 28.23 -7.80
C VAL A 83 -50.37 28.64 -8.81
N ARG A 84 -49.75 27.67 -9.48
CA ARG A 84 -48.71 27.89 -10.50
C ARG A 84 -48.97 27.02 -11.72
N SER A 85 -48.71 27.56 -12.91
CA SER A 85 -48.81 26.84 -14.18
C SER A 85 -47.41 26.52 -14.72
N PHE A 86 -47.24 25.28 -15.17
CA PHE A 86 -46.01 24.75 -15.71
C PHE A 86 -46.26 24.19 -17.10
N VAL A 87 -45.33 24.44 -18.03
CA VAL A 87 -45.30 23.79 -19.34
C VAL A 87 -43.91 23.24 -19.57
N ARG A 88 -43.81 21.97 -19.89
CA ARG A 88 -42.56 21.30 -20.18
C ARG A 88 -42.47 20.93 -21.65
N ILE A 89 -41.32 21.20 -22.24
CA ILE A 89 -41.01 20.98 -23.66
C ILE A 89 -39.83 20.01 -23.82
N ALA A 90 -39.82 19.22 -24.89
CA ALA A 90 -38.71 18.30 -25.19
C ALA A 90 -37.55 19.00 -25.94
N SER A 91 -36.89 19.94 -25.27
CA SER A 91 -35.71 20.70 -25.76
C SER A 91 -34.42 20.30 -25.02
N GLY A 92 -33.24 20.53 -25.61
CA GLY A 92 -31.94 20.21 -25.00
C GLY A 92 -31.43 21.24 -23.97
N ARG A 93 -32.00 22.46 -23.95
CA ARG A 93 -31.73 23.51 -22.95
C ARG A 93 -33.05 24.19 -22.60
N ALA A 94 -33.27 24.49 -21.31
CA ALA A 94 -34.46 25.15 -20.77
C ALA A 94 -35.79 24.40 -21.03
N THR A 95 -35.97 23.27 -20.35
CA THR A 95 -37.07 22.31 -20.54
C THR A 95 -38.36 22.69 -19.84
N LEU A 96 -38.32 23.48 -18.76
CA LEU A 96 -39.47 23.85 -17.95
C LEU A 96 -39.79 25.35 -18.10
N LEU A 97 -41.05 25.67 -18.38
CA LEU A 97 -41.57 27.02 -18.59
C LEU A 97 -42.71 27.31 -17.60
N ASP A 98 -42.91 28.59 -17.28
CA ASP A 98 -44.08 29.06 -16.53
C ASP A 98 -45.30 29.32 -17.45
N GLY A 99 -46.43 29.73 -16.87
CA GLY A 99 -47.65 30.07 -17.61
C GLY A 99 -47.52 31.24 -18.59
N ASN A 100 -46.45 32.05 -18.49
CA ASN A 100 -46.17 33.19 -19.38
C ASN A 100 -45.08 32.86 -20.42
N GLY A 101 -44.55 31.64 -20.42
CA GLY A 101 -43.49 31.18 -21.34
C GLY A 101 -42.06 31.52 -20.90
N ALA A 102 -41.84 31.99 -19.67
CA ALA A 102 -40.52 32.23 -19.12
C ALA A 102 -39.88 30.91 -18.64
N VAL A 103 -38.55 30.78 -18.81
CA VAL A 103 -37.80 29.58 -18.40
C VAL A 103 -37.69 29.50 -16.88
N LEU A 104 -38.09 28.37 -16.32
CA LEU A 104 -37.93 28.04 -14.90
C LEU A 104 -36.76 27.08 -14.70
N PRO A 105 -36.00 27.21 -13.59
CA PRO A 105 -35.02 26.20 -13.21
C PRO A 105 -35.74 24.90 -12.81
N GLU A 106 -35.11 23.75 -13.07
CA GLU A 106 -35.65 22.43 -12.69
C GLU A 106 -35.91 22.30 -11.18
N THR A 107 -35.16 23.08 -10.37
CA THR A 107 -35.36 23.18 -8.91
C THR A 107 -36.76 23.65 -8.51
N ALA A 108 -37.47 24.37 -9.39
CA ALA A 108 -38.82 24.85 -9.11
C ALA A 108 -39.84 23.71 -8.91
N LEU A 109 -39.67 22.59 -9.63
CA LEU A 109 -40.48 21.38 -9.44
C LEU A 109 -39.80 20.38 -8.51
N SER A 110 -38.48 20.18 -8.62
CA SER A 110 -37.81 19.12 -7.84
C SER A 110 -37.81 19.38 -6.33
N GLN A 111 -37.80 20.64 -5.86
CA GLN A 111 -37.97 20.98 -4.44
C GLN A 111 -39.34 20.55 -3.89
N CYS A 112 -40.36 20.46 -4.75
CA CYS A 112 -41.72 20.12 -4.36
C CYS A 112 -41.97 18.61 -4.35
N LEU A 113 -41.06 17.81 -4.93
CA LEU A 113 -41.16 16.36 -5.04
C LEU A 113 -40.62 15.60 -3.81
N GLY A 114 -40.18 16.32 -2.77
CA GLY A 114 -39.70 15.70 -1.52
C GLY A 114 -38.47 14.81 -1.69
N GLY A 115 -37.65 15.04 -2.72
CA GLY A 115 -36.45 14.24 -3.01
C GLY A 115 -36.70 12.91 -3.74
N LEU A 116 -37.95 12.60 -4.12
CA LEU A 116 -38.27 11.36 -4.82
C LEU A 116 -37.78 11.38 -6.28
N THR A 117 -37.05 10.35 -6.69
CA THR A 117 -36.68 10.11 -8.10
C THR A 117 -37.89 9.66 -8.94
N GLU A 118 -37.80 9.68 -10.29
CA GLU A 118 -38.89 9.17 -11.15
C GLU A 118 -39.23 7.72 -10.82
N SER A 119 -38.22 6.89 -10.56
CA SER A 119 -38.41 5.49 -10.15
C SER A 119 -39.08 5.37 -8.79
N ASP A 120 -38.70 6.20 -7.82
CA ASP A 120 -39.31 6.17 -6.48
C ASP A 120 -40.76 6.64 -6.52
N TYR A 121 -41.04 7.74 -7.25
CA TYR A 121 -42.41 8.24 -7.46
C TYR A 121 -43.27 7.21 -8.16
N ARG A 122 -42.75 6.55 -9.21
CA ARG A 122 -43.49 5.49 -9.89
C ARG A 122 -43.79 4.34 -8.95
N ASN A 123 -42.78 3.81 -8.25
CA ASN A 123 -42.96 2.66 -7.38
C ASN A 123 -43.86 2.95 -6.18
N LEU A 124 -43.84 4.19 -5.66
CA LEU A 124 -44.57 4.58 -4.45
C LEU A 124 -45.98 5.12 -4.72
N LEU A 125 -46.14 5.93 -5.78
CA LEU A 125 -47.32 6.76 -6.04
C LEU A 125 -47.99 6.49 -7.39
N CYS A 126 -47.43 5.63 -8.24
CA CYS A 126 -48.06 5.18 -9.49
C CYS A 126 -48.25 3.67 -9.49
N LEU A 127 -49.48 3.21 -9.29
CA LEU A 127 -49.80 1.78 -9.30
C LEU A 127 -50.43 1.42 -10.64
N ASP A 128 -49.75 0.61 -11.44
CA ASP A 128 -50.31 -0.07 -12.62
C ASP A 128 -50.31 -1.58 -12.41
N ASP A 129 -50.96 -2.34 -13.32
CA ASP A 129 -51.08 -3.80 -13.23
C ASP A 129 -49.70 -4.50 -13.10
N ALA A 130 -48.71 -4.05 -13.88
CA ALA A 130 -47.36 -4.58 -13.82
C ALA A 130 -46.63 -4.28 -12.50
N THR A 131 -46.91 -3.13 -11.88
CA THR A 131 -46.28 -2.68 -10.63
C THR A 131 -46.92 -3.33 -9.41
N ILE A 132 -48.25 -3.56 -9.43
CA ILE A 132 -48.93 -4.30 -8.36
C ILE A 132 -48.61 -5.80 -8.43
N GLU A 133 -48.43 -6.37 -9.62
CA GLU A 133 -48.02 -7.77 -9.78
C GLU A 133 -46.58 -8.01 -9.32
N ARG A 134 -45.61 -7.25 -9.86
CA ARG A 134 -44.21 -7.31 -9.41
C ARG A 134 -44.10 -7.03 -7.92
N GLY A 135 -44.79 -6.01 -7.41
CA GLY A 135 -44.78 -5.68 -5.99
C GLY A 135 -45.36 -6.79 -5.10
N GLY A 136 -46.43 -7.45 -5.54
CA GLY A 136 -47.01 -8.61 -4.86
C GLY A 136 -46.12 -9.85 -4.88
N GLU A 137 -45.30 -10.03 -5.92
CA GLU A 137 -44.29 -11.09 -6.02
C GLU A 137 -43.02 -10.79 -5.24
N GLU A 138 -42.57 -9.54 -5.22
CA GLU A 138 -41.43 -9.07 -4.43
C GLU A 138 -41.67 -9.31 -2.92
N ILE A 139 -42.90 -9.15 -2.43
CA ILE A 139 -43.24 -9.50 -1.03
C ILE A 139 -43.08 -11.01 -0.77
N VAL A 140 -43.30 -11.86 -1.77
CA VAL A 140 -43.17 -13.32 -1.66
C VAL A 140 -41.71 -13.78 -1.79
N GLN A 141 -40.95 -13.18 -2.69
CA GLN A 141 -39.57 -13.58 -2.98
C GLN A 141 -38.55 -13.03 -1.99
N ALA A 142 -38.83 -11.88 -1.38
CA ALA A 142 -37.90 -11.22 -0.48
C ALA A 142 -37.85 -11.93 0.88
N ARG A 143 -36.90 -12.87 0.99
CA ARG A 143 -36.41 -13.43 2.26
C ARG A 143 -35.64 -12.35 3.03
N GLY A 144 -36.33 -11.45 3.72
CA GLY A 144 -35.73 -10.45 4.62
C GLY A 144 -35.45 -9.08 4.04
N ASP A 145 -35.63 -8.85 2.74
CA ASP A 145 -35.26 -7.58 2.07
C ASP A 145 -36.45 -6.71 1.64
N THR A 146 -37.70 -7.18 1.83
CA THR A 146 -38.92 -6.46 1.38
C THR A 146 -39.09 -5.13 2.11
N GLY A 147 -38.73 -5.11 3.39
CA GLY A 147 -38.71 -3.88 4.17
C GLY A 147 -37.72 -2.86 3.59
N ARG A 148 -36.56 -3.29 3.07
CA ARG A 148 -35.52 -2.37 2.60
C ARG A 148 -36.00 -1.51 1.44
N LEU A 149 -36.66 -2.09 0.43
CA LEU A 149 -37.14 -1.35 -0.74
C LEU A 149 -38.33 -0.41 -0.42
N LEU A 150 -39.27 -0.86 0.42
CA LEU A 150 -40.43 -0.05 0.83
C LEU A 150 -40.04 1.10 1.77
N PHE A 151 -39.17 0.85 2.76
CA PHE A 151 -38.70 1.87 3.70
C PHE A 151 -37.67 2.82 3.07
N ALA A 152 -36.80 2.35 2.17
CA ALA A 152 -35.83 3.20 1.50
C ALA A 152 -36.48 4.16 0.49
N ALA A 153 -37.54 3.74 -0.21
CA ALA A 153 -38.29 4.61 -1.11
C ALA A 153 -39.12 5.67 -0.34
N ALA A 154 -39.69 5.31 0.82
CA ALA A 154 -40.46 6.24 1.64
C ALA A 154 -39.59 7.27 2.39
N ALA A 155 -38.34 6.92 2.73
CA ALA A 155 -37.40 7.80 3.43
C ALA A 155 -36.36 8.49 2.51
N GLY A 156 -36.40 8.26 1.20
CA GLY A 156 -35.41 8.79 0.24
C GLY A 156 -34.00 8.21 0.38
N LEU A 157 -33.87 6.98 0.90
CA LEU A 157 -32.60 6.31 1.23
C LEU A 157 -32.24 5.17 0.25
N SER A 158 -32.88 5.11 -0.92
CA SER A 158 -32.65 4.07 -1.94
C SER A 158 -31.19 4.04 -2.41
N ASP A 159 -30.57 5.22 -2.57
CA ASP A 159 -29.16 5.36 -2.99
C ASP A 159 -28.16 4.81 -1.94
N LEU A 160 -28.46 4.93 -0.64
CA LEU A 160 -27.56 4.49 0.44
C LEU A 160 -27.35 2.98 0.44
N SER A 161 -28.37 2.22 0.06
CA SER A 161 -28.27 0.76 -0.04
C SER A 161 -27.31 0.32 -1.15
N HIS A 162 -27.38 0.97 -2.31
CA HIS A 162 -26.48 0.70 -3.42
C HIS A 162 -25.04 1.12 -3.09
N ILE A 163 -24.87 2.25 -2.37
CA ILE A 163 -23.57 2.70 -1.87
C ILE A 163 -22.97 1.67 -0.92
N LEU A 164 -23.74 1.11 0.02
CA LEU A 164 -23.24 0.07 0.93
C LEU A 164 -22.84 -1.21 0.21
N ASP A 165 -23.63 -1.67 -0.77
CA ASP A 165 -23.27 -2.82 -1.61
C ASP A 165 -22.01 -2.56 -2.48
N THR A 166 -21.75 -1.29 -2.79
CA THR A 166 -20.52 -0.87 -3.49
C THR A 166 -19.33 -0.88 -2.54
N LEU A 167 -19.44 -0.26 -1.37
CA LEU A 167 -18.41 -0.26 -0.32
C LEU A 167 -18.04 -1.69 0.12
N ARG A 168 -19.02 -2.60 0.18
CA ARG A 168 -18.77 -4.02 0.47
C ARG A 168 -17.98 -4.70 -0.64
N ARG A 169 -18.34 -4.49 -1.91
CA ARG A 169 -17.60 -5.03 -3.05
C ARG A 169 -16.17 -4.50 -3.12
N GLU A 170 -15.97 -3.22 -2.81
CA GLU A 170 -14.65 -2.59 -2.73
C GLU A 170 -13.82 -3.22 -1.59
N ALA A 171 -14.40 -3.40 -0.41
CA ALA A 171 -13.73 -4.08 0.70
C ALA A 171 -13.35 -5.52 0.34
N ASP A 172 -14.26 -6.28 -0.27
CA ASP A 172 -14.04 -7.68 -0.67
C ASP A 172 -12.99 -7.81 -1.80
N ALA A 173 -12.87 -6.80 -2.67
CA ALA A 173 -11.81 -6.75 -3.70
C ALA A 173 -10.41 -6.59 -3.10
N ILE A 174 -10.31 -5.88 -1.96
CA ILE A 174 -9.05 -5.71 -1.22
C ILE A 174 -8.72 -6.99 -0.45
N TRP A 175 -9.70 -7.56 0.25
CA TRP A 175 -9.56 -8.83 0.97
C TRP A 175 -10.91 -9.53 1.19
N ALA A 176 -11.01 -10.75 0.69
CA ALA A 176 -12.08 -11.69 0.97
C ALA A 176 -11.42 -13.02 1.35
N GLY A 177 -11.52 -13.40 2.63
CA GLY A 177 -10.65 -14.34 3.37
C GLY A 177 -10.42 -15.77 2.85
N ARG A 178 -10.68 -16.08 1.57
CA ARG A 178 -10.38 -17.36 0.90
C ARG A 178 -10.00 -17.23 -0.59
N THR A 179 -9.75 -16.04 -1.13
CA THR A 179 -9.49 -15.83 -2.57
C THR A 179 -8.08 -15.31 -2.86
N THR A 180 -7.42 -15.90 -3.86
CA THR A 180 -6.06 -15.55 -4.31
C THR A 180 -5.99 -14.32 -5.22
N THR A 181 -7.15 -13.80 -5.64
CA THR A 181 -7.26 -12.69 -6.61
C THR A 181 -7.27 -11.30 -5.99
N THR A 182 -7.41 -11.22 -4.66
CA THR A 182 -7.53 -9.98 -3.89
C THR A 182 -6.20 -9.21 -3.84
N VAL A 183 -6.27 -7.90 -3.61
CA VAL A 183 -5.09 -7.02 -3.55
C VAL A 183 -4.09 -7.51 -2.49
N ILE A 184 -4.57 -7.81 -1.28
CA ILE A 184 -3.72 -8.33 -0.19
C ILE A 184 -3.14 -9.70 -0.54
N ALA A 185 -3.89 -10.59 -1.23
CA ALA A 185 -3.35 -11.89 -1.62
C ALA A 185 -2.21 -11.78 -2.65
N LYS A 186 -2.34 -10.87 -3.62
CA LYS A 186 -1.27 -10.57 -4.59
C LYS A 186 -0.03 -9.99 -3.92
N LEU A 187 -0.21 -9.01 -3.03
CA LEU A 187 0.90 -8.40 -2.27
C LEU A 187 1.61 -9.42 -1.36
N ARG A 188 0.88 -10.35 -0.72
CA ARG A 188 1.50 -11.44 0.08
C ARG A 188 2.31 -12.40 -0.79
N GLN A 189 1.82 -12.71 -2.00
CA GLN A 189 2.56 -13.57 -2.93
C GLN A 189 3.84 -12.89 -3.42
N GLU A 190 3.76 -11.60 -3.75
CA GLU A 190 4.91 -10.78 -4.17
C GLU A 190 5.95 -10.65 -3.04
N LEU A 191 5.51 -10.41 -1.80
CA LEU A 191 6.37 -10.38 -0.62
C LEU A 191 7.13 -11.70 -0.42
N LYS A 192 6.44 -12.84 -0.62
CA LYS A 192 7.09 -14.17 -0.51
C LYS A 192 8.17 -14.37 -1.56
N VAL A 193 7.93 -13.94 -2.80
CA VAL A 193 8.92 -14.00 -3.89
C VAL A 193 10.12 -13.11 -3.55
N LEU A 194 9.88 -11.87 -3.09
CA LEU A 194 10.94 -10.95 -2.68
C LEU A 194 11.77 -11.49 -1.50
N ASP A 195 11.15 -12.11 -0.49
CA ASP A 195 11.86 -12.72 0.65
C ASP A 195 12.74 -13.91 0.21
N GLU A 196 12.29 -14.71 -0.76
CA GLU A 196 13.09 -15.80 -1.35
C GLU A 196 14.27 -15.27 -2.18
N GLU A 197 14.08 -14.17 -2.91
CA GLU A 197 15.15 -13.50 -3.67
C GLU A 197 16.18 -12.85 -2.74
N ILE A 198 15.75 -12.14 -1.69
CA ILE A 198 16.64 -11.53 -0.68
C ILE A 198 17.51 -12.59 0.00
N ARG A 199 16.94 -13.75 0.40
CA ARG A 199 17.74 -14.86 0.97
C ARG A 199 18.81 -15.40 0.03
N ARG A 200 18.54 -15.49 -1.28
CA ARG A 200 19.55 -15.89 -2.27
C ARG A 200 20.67 -14.86 -2.37
N HIS A 201 20.34 -13.57 -2.25
CA HIS A 201 21.32 -12.48 -2.27
C HIS A 201 22.15 -12.39 -0.97
N GLU A 202 21.59 -12.70 0.21
CA GLU A 202 22.32 -12.73 1.49
C GLU A 202 23.44 -13.79 1.52
N VAL A 203 23.22 -14.96 0.89
CA VAL A 203 24.27 -15.99 0.74
C VAL A 203 25.42 -15.50 -0.15
N SER A 204 25.14 -14.63 -1.13
CA SER A 204 26.17 -14.03 -2.01
C SER A 204 27.05 -12.97 -1.32
N ALA A 205 26.59 -12.37 -0.21
CA ALA A 205 27.33 -11.30 0.49
C ALA A 205 28.62 -11.80 1.16
N ASN A 206 28.66 -13.07 1.60
CA ASN A 206 29.86 -13.68 2.18
C ASN A 206 30.90 -14.04 1.09
N GLU A 207 30.45 -14.45 -0.09
CA GLU A 207 31.32 -14.61 -1.26
C GLU A 207 31.81 -13.26 -1.81
N TRP A 208 30.94 -12.24 -1.83
CA TRP A 208 31.28 -10.88 -2.26
C TRP A 208 32.36 -10.25 -1.38
N THR A 209 32.28 -10.36 -0.05
CA THR A 209 33.32 -9.82 0.85
C THR A 209 34.68 -10.48 0.63
N THR A 210 34.70 -11.77 0.33
CA THR A 210 35.91 -12.54 0.03
C THR A 210 36.51 -12.13 -1.32
N ARG A 211 35.67 -12.02 -2.37
CA ARG A 211 36.13 -11.57 -3.70
C ARG A 211 36.49 -10.09 -3.74
N ARG A 212 35.85 -9.24 -2.92
CA ARG A 212 36.21 -7.83 -2.75
C ARG A 212 37.59 -7.68 -2.12
N LYS A 213 37.94 -8.49 -1.11
CA LYS A 213 39.29 -8.50 -0.53
C LYS A 213 40.33 -8.93 -1.56
N ALA A 214 40.03 -9.94 -2.37
CA ALA A 214 40.91 -10.39 -3.46
C ALA A 214 41.08 -9.33 -4.57
N ALA A 215 40.00 -8.66 -4.98
CA ALA A 215 40.03 -7.58 -5.96
C ALA A 215 40.78 -6.34 -5.43
N ALA A 216 40.60 -5.98 -4.15
CA ALA A 216 41.33 -4.89 -3.52
C ALA A 216 42.84 -5.19 -3.43
N ALA A 217 43.23 -6.43 -3.11
CA ALA A 217 44.63 -6.85 -3.09
C ALA A 217 45.27 -6.78 -4.49
N ALA A 218 44.59 -7.31 -5.52
CA ALA A 218 45.07 -7.26 -6.91
C ALA A 218 45.18 -5.81 -7.44
N ALA A 219 44.19 -4.96 -7.12
CA ALA A 219 44.22 -3.54 -7.46
C ALA A 219 45.35 -2.79 -6.75
N ALA A 220 45.64 -3.11 -5.48
CA ALA A 220 46.76 -2.52 -4.75
C ALA A 220 48.12 -2.91 -5.36
N THR A 221 48.26 -4.16 -5.81
CA THR A 221 49.48 -4.63 -6.51
C THR A 221 49.68 -3.92 -7.85
N GLU A 222 48.64 -3.78 -8.68
CA GLU A 222 48.73 -3.01 -9.93
C GLU A 222 48.99 -1.52 -9.67
N ALA A 223 48.33 -0.92 -8.66
CA ALA A 223 48.53 0.48 -8.30
C ALA A 223 49.98 0.76 -7.84
N ALA A 224 50.59 -0.16 -7.09
CA ALA A 224 52.00 -0.07 -6.70
C ALA A 224 52.94 -0.17 -7.92
N ALA A 225 52.65 -1.08 -8.86
CA ALA A 225 53.40 -1.21 -10.11
C ALA A 225 53.26 0.04 -10.99
N LEU A 226 52.06 0.59 -11.12
CA LEU A 226 51.80 1.84 -11.85
C LEU A 226 52.45 3.05 -11.17
N ALA A 227 52.47 3.10 -9.84
CA ALA A 227 53.17 4.15 -9.09
C ALA A 227 54.68 4.10 -9.38
N ARG A 228 55.29 2.92 -9.29
CA ARG A 228 56.70 2.73 -9.62
C ARG A 228 57.00 3.08 -11.09
N ARG A 229 56.10 2.74 -12.02
CA ARG A 229 56.20 3.11 -13.44
C ARG A 229 56.15 4.63 -13.63
N ARG A 230 55.24 5.32 -12.92
CA ARG A 230 55.16 6.79 -12.96
C ARG A 230 56.46 7.43 -12.43
N ASP A 231 57.02 6.91 -11.36
CA ASP A 231 58.26 7.45 -10.79
C ASP A 231 59.46 7.25 -11.72
N LEU A 232 59.59 6.06 -12.34
CA LEU A 232 60.61 5.79 -13.34
C LEU A 232 60.43 6.63 -14.61
N LEU A 233 59.19 6.82 -15.09
CA LEU A 233 58.90 7.71 -16.23
C LEU A 233 59.17 9.18 -15.90
N ARG A 234 58.89 9.63 -14.67
CA ARG A 234 59.22 11.00 -14.20
C ARG A 234 60.73 11.18 -14.18
N HIS A 235 61.47 10.18 -13.69
CA HIS A 235 62.92 10.22 -13.65
C HIS A 235 63.52 10.23 -15.06
N LYS A 236 63.02 9.38 -15.95
CA LYS A 236 63.36 9.39 -17.39
C LYS A 236 63.07 10.75 -18.03
N GLY A 237 61.89 11.31 -17.80
CA GLY A 237 61.50 12.61 -18.33
C GLY A 237 62.40 13.76 -17.85
N ALA A 238 62.80 13.75 -16.58
CA ALA A 238 63.75 14.72 -16.03
C ALA A 238 65.14 14.62 -16.70
N LEU A 239 65.61 13.41 -17.00
CA LEU A 239 66.87 13.18 -17.71
C LEU A 239 66.78 13.63 -19.18
N GLU A 240 65.68 13.35 -19.87
CA GLU A 240 65.45 13.80 -21.26
C GLU A 240 65.31 15.32 -21.36
N ALA A 241 64.64 15.96 -20.40
CA ALA A 241 64.50 17.41 -20.34
C ALA A 241 65.85 18.11 -20.20
N ARG A 242 66.73 17.59 -19.33
CA ARG A 242 68.12 18.08 -19.22
C ARG A 242 68.89 17.93 -20.52
N LEU A 243 68.68 16.85 -21.27
CA LEU A 243 69.30 16.63 -22.58
C LEU A 243 68.79 17.62 -23.66
N ARG A 244 67.50 17.98 -23.64
CA ARG A 244 66.90 18.95 -24.59
C ARG A 244 67.24 20.41 -24.29
N ALA A 245 67.37 20.77 -23.02
CA ALA A 245 67.61 22.15 -22.59
C ALA A 245 69.05 22.64 -22.86
N LEU A 246 70.02 21.73 -22.89
CA LEU A 246 71.44 22.02 -23.18
C LEU A 246 71.68 22.94 -24.41
N PRO A 247 71.14 22.66 -25.62
CA PRO A 247 71.32 23.52 -26.79
C PRO A 247 70.49 24.82 -26.79
N MET A 248 69.53 25.01 -25.88
CA MET A 248 68.66 26.21 -25.86
C MET A 248 69.36 27.45 -25.30
N LEU A 249 70.36 27.27 -24.44
CA LEU A 249 71.15 28.35 -23.84
C LEU A 249 71.81 29.23 -24.91
N ASP A 250 72.32 28.61 -25.98
CA ASP A 250 72.98 29.32 -27.08
C ASP A 250 72.00 30.17 -27.91
N ILE A 251 70.74 29.74 -28.04
CA ILE A 251 69.72 30.44 -28.83
C ILE A 251 69.18 31.67 -28.08
N ILE A 252 68.97 31.56 -26.77
CA ILE A 252 68.47 32.67 -25.93
C ILE A 252 69.45 33.85 -25.98
N ALA A 253 70.76 33.58 -25.94
CA ALA A 253 71.81 34.59 -26.09
C ALA A 253 71.80 35.32 -27.47
N GLY A 254 71.20 34.71 -28.50
CA GLY A 254 71.00 35.32 -29.82
C GLY A 254 69.81 36.29 -29.86
N LEU A 255 68.71 35.97 -29.18
CA LEU A 255 67.50 36.81 -29.14
C LEU A 255 67.70 38.07 -28.28
N ASP A 256 68.46 37.96 -27.18
CA ASP A 256 68.84 39.09 -26.33
C ASP A 256 69.51 40.23 -27.13
N ARG A 257 70.34 39.89 -28.12
CA ARG A 257 71.01 40.87 -28.98
C ARG A 257 70.06 41.62 -29.92
N ARG A 258 68.96 40.99 -30.37
CA ARG A 258 67.98 41.61 -31.29
C ARG A 258 67.07 42.62 -30.59
N ILE A 259 66.68 42.33 -29.34
CA ILE A 259 65.81 43.19 -28.53
C ILE A 259 66.52 44.50 -28.15
N ALA A 260 67.85 44.47 -27.98
CA ALA A 260 68.65 45.64 -27.63
C ALA A 260 68.70 46.75 -28.71
N ALA A 261 68.29 46.47 -29.96
CA ALA A 261 68.39 47.41 -31.08
C ALA A 261 67.32 48.53 -31.10
N LEU A 262 66.19 48.36 -30.41
CA LEU A 262 65.12 49.37 -30.24
C LEU A 262 64.65 49.42 -28.77
N PRO A 263 65.33 50.16 -27.89
CA PRO A 263 65.10 50.12 -26.45
C PRO A 263 63.77 50.79 -26.00
N SER A 264 63.26 51.76 -26.75
CA SER A 264 62.06 52.57 -26.41
C SER A 264 60.73 52.04 -26.98
N CYS A 265 60.70 50.80 -27.49
CA CYS A 265 59.47 50.17 -27.99
C CYS A 265 58.54 49.73 -26.84
N PRO A 266 57.23 50.08 -26.86
CA PRO A 266 56.27 49.64 -25.85
C PRO A 266 56.13 48.10 -25.80
N GLU A 267 55.73 47.56 -24.66
CA GLU A 267 55.59 46.10 -24.45
C GLU A 267 54.44 45.47 -25.23
N ARG A 268 53.36 46.23 -25.47
CA ARG A 268 52.18 45.84 -26.26
C ARG A 268 51.61 47.07 -26.95
N LEU A 269 50.96 46.86 -28.10
CA LEU A 269 50.14 47.89 -28.73
C LEU A 269 48.83 48.06 -27.97
N GLY A 270 48.51 49.30 -27.59
CA GLY A 270 47.36 49.64 -26.75
C GLY A 270 46.04 49.86 -27.50
N PHE A 271 45.97 49.53 -28.80
CA PHE A 271 44.77 49.64 -29.61
C PHE A 271 44.80 48.66 -30.79
N ASP A 272 43.62 48.38 -31.34
CA ASP A 272 43.45 47.58 -32.55
C ASP A 272 43.78 48.43 -33.79
N PRO A 273 44.74 48.02 -34.64
CA PRO A 273 45.02 48.72 -35.90
C PRO A 273 43.78 48.98 -36.79
N ASP A 274 42.72 48.17 -36.67
CA ASP A 274 41.48 48.32 -37.46
C ASP A 274 40.54 49.43 -36.93
N GLU A 275 40.67 49.85 -35.66
CA GLU A 275 39.89 50.94 -35.03
C GLU A 275 40.08 52.28 -35.77
N LEU A 276 41.20 52.44 -36.47
CA LEU A 276 41.50 53.61 -37.29
C LEU A 276 40.59 53.72 -38.54
N ASN A 277 40.00 52.61 -39.01
CA ASN A 277 39.12 52.63 -40.19
C ASN A 277 37.67 53.03 -39.82
N ASP A 278 37.16 52.61 -38.66
CA ASP A 278 35.78 52.88 -38.21
C ASP A 278 35.55 54.35 -37.89
N LEU A 279 36.54 55.01 -37.25
CA LEU A 279 36.49 56.43 -36.93
C LEU A 279 36.32 57.34 -38.16
N GLN A 280 36.72 56.88 -39.35
CA GLN A 280 36.58 57.65 -40.58
C GLN A 280 35.14 57.61 -41.16
N ALA A 281 34.38 56.54 -40.90
CA ALA A 281 33.02 56.38 -41.39
C ALA A 281 32.02 57.23 -40.59
N ASP A 282 32.14 57.24 -39.26
CA ASP A 282 31.24 57.95 -38.35
C ASP A 282 31.24 59.47 -38.55
N ALA A 283 32.40 60.05 -38.90
CA ALA A 283 32.54 61.49 -39.13
C ALA A 283 31.68 62.01 -40.29
N ARG A 284 31.38 61.18 -41.30
CA ARG A 284 30.61 61.58 -42.49
C ARG A 284 29.10 61.58 -42.22
N SER A 285 28.58 60.53 -41.57
CA SER A 285 27.14 60.33 -41.32
C SER A 285 26.51 61.44 -40.46
N ALA A 286 27.21 61.90 -39.43
CA ALA A 286 26.71 62.95 -38.54
C ALA A 286 26.57 64.33 -39.22
N GLY A 287 27.26 64.57 -40.34
CA GLY A 287 27.18 65.83 -41.08
C GLY A 287 25.82 66.05 -41.77
N ASP A 288 25.34 65.04 -42.48
CA ASP A 288 24.15 65.16 -43.35
C ASP A 288 22.82 65.26 -42.55
N ALA A 289 22.78 64.74 -41.33
CA ALA A 289 21.57 64.75 -40.49
C ALA A 289 21.27 66.13 -39.88
N ILE A 290 22.29 66.96 -39.67
CA ILE A 290 22.19 68.28 -39.04
C ILE A 290 21.42 69.25 -39.96
N GLU A 291 21.74 69.26 -41.26
CA GLU A 291 21.20 70.21 -42.24
C GLU A 291 19.67 70.06 -42.46
N ARG A 292 19.13 68.84 -42.34
CA ARG A 292 17.70 68.55 -42.55
C ARG A 292 16.80 69.08 -41.42
N LEU A 293 17.26 68.96 -40.18
CA LEU A 293 16.46 69.28 -38.99
C LEU A 293 16.27 70.79 -38.80
N GLU A 294 17.18 71.62 -39.32
CA GLU A 294 17.08 73.07 -39.25
C GLU A 294 15.92 73.62 -40.12
N ALA A 295 15.59 72.97 -41.25
CA ALA A 295 14.52 73.39 -42.14
C ALA A 295 13.10 73.16 -41.56
N GLU A 296 12.89 72.07 -40.82
CA GLU A 296 11.58 71.70 -40.24
C GLU A 296 11.13 72.67 -39.13
N ILE A 297 12.07 73.22 -38.37
CA ILE A 297 11.81 74.15 -37.27
C ILE A 297 11.24 75.48 -37.76
N ALA A 298 11.63 75.94 -38.95
CA ALA A 298 11.19 77.22 -39.51
C ALA A 298 9.72 77.22 -39.97
N GLU A 299 9.22 76.14 -40.58
CA GLU A 299 7.84 76.07 -41.10
C GLU A 299 6.79 76.03 -39.98
N ALA A 300 7.03 75.24 -38.93
CA ALA A 300 6.09 75.08 -37.82
C ALA A 300 5.90 76.38 -37.00
N GLY A 301 6.90 77.26 -36.97
CA GLY A 301 6.85 78.53 -36.24
C GLY A 301 5.79 79.51 -36.77
N ALA A 302 5.60 79.57 -38.10
CA ALA A 302 4.71 80.54 -38.74
C ALA A 302 3.22 80.25 -38.50
N ARG A 303 2.80 78.98 -38.36
CA ARG A 303 1.40 78.60 -38.09
C ARG A 303 0.93 78.94 -36.68
N ARG A 304 1.86 78.97 -35.72
CA ARG A 304 1.56 79.26 -34.30
C ARG A 304 1.11 80.70 -34.07
N GLU A 305 1.63 81.65 -34.85
CA GLU A 305 1.32 83.09 -34.67
C GLU A 305 -0.12 83.44 -35.09
N ALA A 306 -0.72 82.74 -36.06
CA ALA A 306 -2.07 83.02 -36.54
C ALA A 306 -3.20 82.62 -35.56
N LEU A 307 -2.97 81.62 -34.71
CA LEU A 307 -3.97 81.10 -33.74
C LEU A 307 -4.03 81.90 -32.43
N ALA A 308 -3.07 82.80 -32.19
CA ALA A 308 -2.95 83.53 -30.92
C ALA A 308 -3.93 84.72 -30.75
N ALA A 309 -4.84 84.98 -31.71
CA ALA A 309 -5.73 86.14 -31.72
C ALA A 309 -7.13 85.94 -31.06
N ILE A 310 -7.47 84.73 -30.59
CA ILE A 310 -8.75 84.42 -29.94
C ILE A 310 -8.65 84.70 -28.41
N PRO A 311 -9.51 85.56 -27.80
CA PRO A 311 -9.43 85.85 -26.38
C PRO A 311 -9.75 84.64 -25.50
N ALA A 312 -8.83 84.27 -24.62
CA ALA A 312 -9.06 83.21 -23.63
C ALA A 312 -10.03 83.67 -22.53
N ALA A 313 -10.91 82.78 -22.07
CA ALA A 313 -11.79 82.97 -20.91
C ALA A 313 -11.35 82.07 -19.73
N PRO A 314 -10.21 82.36 -19.08
CA PRO A 314 -9.66 81.50 -18.04
C PRO A 314 -10.56 81.43 -16.80
N GLY A 315 -10.77 80.21 -16.29
CA GLY A 315 -11.51 79.95 -15.04
C GLY A 315 -13.01 79.70 -15.20
N LEU A 316 -13.58 79.80 -16.41
CA LEU A 316 -14.97 79.42 -16.68
C LEU A 316 -15.18 77.90 -16.66
N ASP A 317 -14.14 77.13 -16.99
CA ASP A 317 -14.09 75.67 -16.97
C ASP A 317 -14.21 75.10 -15.56
N ALA A 318 -13.36 75.57 -14.65
CA ALA A 318 -13.35 75.18 -13.25
C ALA A 318 -14.64 75.61 -12.56
N ALA A 319 -15.19 76.76 -12.93
CA ALA A 319 -16.43 77.28 -12.38
C ALA A 319 -17.66 76.47 -12.83
N LEU A 320 -17.72 76.03 -14.09
CA LEU A 320 -18.78 75.15 -14.58
C LEU A 320 -18.64 73.71 -14.07
N ALA A 321 -17.42 73.18 -13.98
CA ALA A 321 -17.17 71.86 -13.40
C ALA A 321 -17.59 71.79 -11.92
N ALA A 322 -17.35 72.85 -11.14
CA ALA A 322 -17.77 72.95 -9.74
C ALA A 322 -19.30 72.98 -9.54
N LEU A 323 -20.06 73.29 -10.60
CA LEU A 323 -21.53 73.34 -10.58
C LEU A 323 -22.21 72.07 -11.11
N ALA A 324 -21.46 71.18 -11.76
CA ALA A 324 -22.02 70.02 -12.45
C ALA A 324 -22.74 69.04 -11.49
N GLU A 325 -22.19 68.83 -10.29
CA GLU A 325 -22.79 67.96 -9.28
C GLU A 325 -24.10 68.53 -8.72
N LEU A 326 -24.11 69.83 -8.39
CA LEU A 326 -25.28 70.53 -7.88
C LEU A 326 -26.41 70.63 -8.94
N HIS A 327 -26.06 70.74 -10.22
CA HIS A 327 -27.03 70.75 -11.32
C HIS A 327 -27.78 69.41 -11.47
N ALA A 328 -27.07 68.29 -11.34
CA ALA A 328 -27.67 66.96 -11.43
C ALA A 328 -28.68 66.70 -10.30
N VAL A 329 -28.40 67.18 -9.09
CA VAL A 329 -29.26 67.07 -7.89
C VAL A 329 -30.58 67.84 -8.07
N GLU A 330 -30.53 69.06 -8.62
CA GLU A 330 -31.72 69.91 -8.84
C GLU A 330 -32.77 69.23 -9.73
N THR A 331 -32.35 68.55 -10.81
CA THR A 331 -33.25 67.85 -11.75
C THR A 331 -34.02 66.66 -11.17
N GLY A 332 -33.56 66.05 -10.06
CA GLY A 332 -34.18 64.87 -9.44
C GLY A 332 -34.89 65.12 -8.09
N ALA A 333 -34.66 66.29 -7.48
CA ALA A 333 -34.97 66.59 -6.09
C ALA A 333 -36.46 66.50 -5.71
N VAL A 334 -37.36 66.93 -6.61
CA VAL A 334 -38.81 66.99 -6.32
C VAL A 334 -39.42 65.60 -6.11
N ARG A 335 -38.97 64.59 -6.86
CA ARG A 335 -39.46 63.21 -6.72
C ARG A 335 -38.86 62.52 -5.49
N GLN A 336 -37.59 62.79 -5.17
CA GLN A 336 -36.91 62.15 -4.04
C GLN A 336 -37.45 62.64 -2.68
N SER A 337 -37.77 63.93 -2.54
CA SER A 337 -38.36 64.47 -1.29
C SER A 337 -39.69 63.82 -0.92
N ALA A 338 -40.58 63.58 -1.89
CA ALA A 338 -41.89 62.96 -1.67
C ALA A 338 -41.82 61.46 -1.32
N VAL A 339 -40.74 60.77 -1.70
CA VAL A 339 -40.49 59.37 -1.32
C VAL A 339 -39.96 59.30 0.11
N LEU A 340 -38.96 60.11 0.44
CA LEU A 340 -38.37 60.17 1.78
C LEU A 340 -39.38 60.59 2.86
N GLY A 341 -40.36 61.45 2.53
CA GLY A 341 -41.45 61.81 3.45
C GLY A 341 -42.34 60.62 3.87
N ARG A 342 -42.66 59.73 2.93
CA ARG A 342 -43.44 58.51 3.22
C ARG A 342 -42.64 57.48 4.03
N GLU A 343 -41.33 57.43 3.83
CA GLU A 343 -40.43 56.57 4.60
C GLU A 343 -40.34 57.00 6.07
N ILE A 344 -40.35 58.31 6.35
CA ILE A 344 -40.38 58.86 7.72
C ILE A 344 -41.64 58.41 8.47
N GLU A 345 -42.82 58.60 7.88
CA GLU A 345 -44.10 58.21 8.50
C GLU A 345 -44.16 56.71 8.82
N SER A 346 -43.68 55.87 7.90
CA SER A 346 -43.62 54.42 8.09
C SER A 346 -42.68 54.02 9.24
N ALA A 347 -41.49 54.61 9.29
CA ALA A 347 -40.49 54.32 10.32
C ALA A 347 -40.98 54.72 11.72
N GLU A 348 -41.67 55.86 11.86
CA GLU A 348 -42.27 56.29 13.15
C GLU A 348 -43.36 55.34 13.64
N ALA A 349 -44.18 54.78 12.73
CA ALA A 349 -45.21 53.81 13.08
C ALA A 349 -44.64 52.44 13.50
N GLU A 350 -43.51 52.02 12.93
CA GLU A 350 -42.80 50.79 13.34
C GLU A 350 -42.10 50.96 14.69
N LEU A 351 -41.45 52.10 14.92
CA LEU A 351 -40.76 52.41 16.16
C LEU A 351 -41.69 52.40 17.37
N ARG A 352 -42.90 52.98 17.24
CA ARG A 352 -43.93 52.95 18.30
C ARG A 352 -44.34 51.53 18.67
N ARG A 353 -44.62 50.68 17.67
CA ARG A 353 -45.02 49.28 17.87
C ARG A 353 -43.91 48.43 18.50
N ALA A 354 -42.65 48.68 18.14
CA ALA A 354 -41.51 47.99 18.73
C ALA A 354 -41.28 48.42 20.19
N SER A 355 -41.48 49.71 20.50
CA SER A 355 -41.37 50.26 21.86
C SER A 355 -42.40 49.65 22.82
N GLU A 356 -43.65 49.52 22.37
CA GLU A 356 -44.73 48.90 23.16
C GLU A 356 -44.42 47.44 23.54
N ARG A 357 -43.85 46.66 22.61
CA ARG A 357 -43.47 45.24 22.84
C ARG A 357 -42.28 45.09 23.79
N LEU A 358 -41.42 46.10 23.86
CA LEU A 358 -40.27 46.15 24.77
C LEU A 358 -40.63 46.76 26.13
N GLY A 359 -41.87 47.23 26.34
CA GLY A 359 -42.30 47.91 27.55
C GLY A 359 -41.68 49.30 27.74
N LEU A 360 -41.19 49.93 26.66
CA LEU A 360 -40.57 51.26 26.69
C LEU A 360 -41.62 52.37 26.67
N SER A 361 -41.32 53.51 27.31
CA SER A 361 -42.25 54.64 27.38
C SER A 361 -42.38 55.37 26.04
N ALA A 362 -43.52 56.04 25.81
CA ALA A 362 -43.78 56.79 24.57
C ALA A 362 -42.73 57.89 24.29
N ALA A 363 -42.10 58.45 25.33
CA ALA A 363 -41.04 59.46 25.19
C ALA A 363 -39.77 58.92 24.50
N VAL A 364 -39.50 57.62 24.61
CA VAL A 364 -38.36 56.96 23.92
C VAL A 364 -38.63 56.79 22.43
N ALA A 365 -39.90 56.73 22.01
CA ALA A 365 -40.28 56.64 20.59
C ALA A 365 -40.14 57.98 19.85
N ASP A 366 -40.25 59.12 20.54
CA ASP A 366 -40.16 60.45 19.95
C ASP A 366 -38.69 60.91 19.74
N ALA A 367 -37.77 60.42 20.58
CA ALA A 367 -36.33 60.65 20.48
C ALA A 367 -35.55 59.36 20.79
N PRO A 368 -35.43 58.42 19.82
CA PRO A 368 -34.84 57.11 20.07
C PRO A 368 -33.32 57.17 20.19
N ASP A 369 -32.80 56.87 21.39
CA ASP A 369 -31.39 56.54 21.58
C ASP A 369 -31.10 55.13 21.04
N VAL A 370 -30.49 55.07 19.86
CA VAL A 370 -30.31 53.79 19.15
C VAL A 370 -29.16 52.99 19.79
N PRO A 371 -29.38 51.77 20.30
CA PRO A 371 -28.29 50.91 20.75
C PRO A 371 -27.36 50.59 19.58
N SER A 372 -26.05 50.58 19.83
CA SER A 372 -25.06 50.36 18.77
C SER A 372 -25.13 48.93 18.22
N ALA A 373 -24.65 48.72 16.99
CA ALA A 373 -24.54 47.38 16.41
C ALA A 373 -23.64 46.45 17.27
N ALA A 374 -22.64 47.02 17.96
CA ALA A 374 -21.78 46.28 18.88
C ALA A 374 -22.57 45.73 20.08
N VAL A 375 -23.40 46.56 20.72
CA VAL A 375 -24.26 46.14 21.85
C VAL A 375 -25.27 45.07 21.41
N MET A 376 -25.83 45.19 20.20
CA MET A 376 -26.77 44.18 19.66
C MET A 376 -26.11 42.83 19.38
N ASN A 377 -24.88 42.84 18.89
CA ASN A 377 -24.11 41.61 18.67
C ASN A 377 -23.68 40.97 19.98
N GLU A 378 -23.21 41.77 20.95
CA GLU A 378 -22.86 41.28 22.29
C GLU A 378 -24.05 40.65 23.02
N LEU A 379 -25.24 41.24 22.89
CA LEU A 379 -26.49 40.65 23.40
C LEU A 379 -26.85 39.33 22.71
N ALA A 380 -26.77 39.27 21.38
CA ALA A 380 -27.03 38.04 20.63
C ALA A 380 -26.06 36.92 21.01
N ASP A 381 -24.77 37.24 21.06
CA ASP A 381 -23.71 36.31 21.43
C ASP A 381 -23.87 35.81 22.88
N ALA A 382 -24.15 36.71 23.82
CA ALA A 382 -24.34 36.34 25.23
C ALA A 382 -25.59 35.46 25.44
N ARG A 383 -26.69 35.75 24.73
CA ARG A 383 -27.91 34.94 24.73
C ARG A 383 -27.65 33.53 24.19
N ASP A 384 -27.02 33.44 23.02
CA ASP A 384 -26.79 32.17 22.34
C ASP A 384 -25.79 31.31 23.12
N ARG A 385 -24.76 31.91 23.76
CA ARG A 385 -23.85 31.22 24.69
C ARG A 385 -24.57 30.66 25.92
N LEU A 386 -25.51 31.41 26.50
CA LEU A 386 -26.27 30.97 27.67
C LEU A 386 -27.23 29.80 27.32
N LEU A 387 -27.92 29.88 26.18
CA LEU A 387 -28.79 28.80 25.71
C LEU A 387 -27.99 27.54 25.35
N ALA A 388 -26.86 27.70 24.66
CA ALA A 388 -25.97 26.61 24.30
C ALA A 388 -25.38 25.90 25.53
N ALA A 389 -25.04 26.65 26.59
CA ALA A 389 -24.52 26.07 27.84
C ALA A 389 -25.60 25.31 28.63
N ARG A 390 -26.88 25.72 28.56
CA ARG A 390 -28.00 25.08 29.28
C ARG A 390 -28.53 23.82 28.61
N LEU A 391 -28.51 23.76 27.27
CA LEU A 391 -29.11 22.67 26.49
C LEU A 391 -28.58 21.25 26.83
N PRO A 392 -27.27 21.00 27.00
CA PRO A 392 -26.75 19.64 27.20
C PRO A 392 -26.86 19.13 28.65
N LEU A 393 -27.14 19.99 29.63
CA LEU A 393 -27.08 19.65 31.06
C LEU A 393 -28.05 18.53 31.49
N PRO A 394 -29.34 18.51 31.09
CA PRO A 394 -30.27 17.46 31.49
C PRO A 394 -29.88 16.07 30.97
N ALA A 395 -29.34 16.00 29.75
CA ALA A 395 -28.86 14.75 29.16
C ALA A 395 -27.62 14.22 29.91
N ALA A 396 -26.66 15.10 30.22
CA ALA A 396 -25.47 14.73 30.98
C ALA A 396 -25.77 14.20 32.38
N LEU A 397 -26.77 14.78 33.07
CA LEU A 397 -27.23 14.30 34.39
C LEU A 397 -27.87 12.90 34.29
N SER A 398 -28.73 12.68 33.29
CA SER A 398 -29.37 11.38 33.08
C SER A 398 -28.38 10.26 32.72
N GLU A 399 -27.34 10.58 31.93
CA GLU A 399 -26.25 9.65 31.61
C GLU A 399 -25.46 9.24 32.87
N LEU A 400 -25.16 10.19 33.77
CA LEU A 400 -24.46 9.92 35.01
C LEU A 400 -25.27 9.00 35.94
N GLU A 401 -26.58 9.25 36.07
CA GLU A 401 -27.48 8.38 36.84
C GLU A 401 -27.55 6.95 36.29
N ALA A 402 -27.50 6.78 34.96
CA ALA A 402 -27.49 5.46 34.33
C ALA A 402 -26.18 4.71 34.59
N LEU A 403 -25.05 5.42 34.56
CA LEU A 403 -23.73 4.86 34.89
C LEU A 403 -23.67 4.43 36.35
N ASP A 404 -24.17 5.24 37.29
CA ASP A 404 -24.16 4.91 38.71
C ASP A 404 -25.00 3.67 39.05
N ARG A 405 -26.15 3.50 38.40
CA ARG A 405 -26.96 2.27 38.53
C ARG A 405 -26.20 1.02 38.08
N ARG A 406 -25.48 1.11 36.97
CA ARG A 406 -24.68 -0.01 36.42
C ARG A 406 -23.47 -0.34 37.30
N ARG A 407 -22.80 0.68 37.84
CA ARG A 407 -21.68 0.52 38.79
C ARG A 407 -22.13 -0.21 40.05
N SER A 408 -23.30 0.14 40.59
CA SER A 408 -23.86 -0.53 41.77
C SER A 408 -24.11 -2.01 41.51
N ALA A 409 -24.76 -2.36 40.39
CA ALA A 409 -25.07 -3.76 40.06
C ALA A 409 -23.82 -4.66 39.93
N ILE A 410 -22.74 -4.15 39.33
CA ILE A 410 -21.48 -4.89 39.20
C ILE A 410 -20.78 -5.04 40.56
N ARG A 411 -20.80 -3.98 41.39
CA ARG A 411 -20.23 -4.01 42.74
C ARG A 411 -20.94 -5.03 43.64
N ASP A 412 -22.26 -5.13 43.54
CA ASP A 412 -23.05 -6.11 44.29
C ASP A 412 -22.71 -7.55 43.85
N THR A 413 -22.47 -7.76 42.55
CA THR A 413 -22.07 -9.06 41.98
C THR A 413 -20.67 -9.47 42.44
N LEU A 414 -19.70 -8.56 42.43
CA LEU A 414 -18.34 -8.80 42.94
C LEU A 414 -18.32 -9.04 44.46
N GLY A 415 -19.17 -8.33 45.23
CA GLY A 415 -19.30 -8.51 46.67
C GLY A 415 -19.88 -9.87 47.07
N ALA A 416 -20.83 -10.40 46.31
CA ALA A 416 -21.40 -11.73 46.53
C ALA A 416 -20.39 -12.87 46.27
N ASP A 417 -19.49 -12.70 45.30
CA ASP A 417 -18.50 -13.72 44.91
C ASP A 417 -17.24 -13.72 45.80
N GLN A 418 -16.87 -12.57 46.39
CA GLN A 418 -15.79 -12.49 47.40
C GLN A 418 -16.07 -13.32 48.66
N ALA A 419 -17.34 -13.42 49.08
CA ALA A 419 -17.73 -14.25 50.22
C ALA A 419 -17.61 -15.76 49.93
N ALA A 420 -17.64 -16.18 48.65
CA ALA A 420 -17.56 -17.58 48.24
C ALA A 420 -16.12 -18.08 47.98
N SER A 421 -15.15 -17.18 47.78
CA SER A 421 -13.79 -17.51 47.32
C SER A 421 -12.67 -17.24 48.32
N ALA A 422 -12.92 -17.45 49.61
CA ALA A 422 -11.84 -17.58 50.59
C ALA A 422 -11.14 -18.95 50.45
N ARG A 423 -10.46 -19.22 49.32
CA ARG A 423 -9.52 -20.34 49.20
C ARG A 423 -8.13 -19.83 48.82
N PRO A 424 -7.06 -20.33 49.48
CA PRO A 424 -5.73 -19.70 49.46
C PRO A 424 -4.92 -20.07 48.21
N GLU A 425 -3.73 -19.49 48.13
CA GLU A 425 -2.70 -19.50 47.08
C GLU A 425 -2.22 -20.90 46.56
N ASP A 426 -2.83 -22.01 46.97
CA ASP A 426 -2.48 -23.40 46.63
C ASP A 426 -3.58 -24.13 45.82
N GLY A 427 -4.24 -23.43 44.89
CA GLY A 427 -5.24 -24.01 43.98
C GLY A 427 -4.66 -25.01 42.97
N ILE A 428 -5.48 -25.92 42.46
CA ILE A 428 -5.07 -26.94 41.48
C ILE A 428 -4.48 -26.25 40.24
N ALA A 429 -5.06 -25.13 39.79
CA ALA A 429 -4.56 -24.35 38.66
C ALA A 429 -3.16 -23.76 38.88
N ALA A 430 -2.82 -23.36 40.11
CA ALA A 430 -1.51 -22.79 40.47
C ALA A 430 -0.42 -23.87 40.52
N LEU A 431 -0.74 -25.05 41.03
CA LEU A 431 0.18 -26.20 41.04
C LEU A 431 0.48 -26.71 39.63
N LEU A 432 -0.52 -26.79 38.75
CA LEU A 432 -0.30 -27.17 37.35
C LEU A 432 0.61 -26.18 36.62
N ALA A 433 0.52 -24.88 36.93
CA ALA A 433 1.40 -23.86 36.37
C ALA A 433 2.82 -23.93 36.96
N ARG A 434 2.96 -24.12 38.28
CA ARG A 434 4.27 -24.19 38.96
C ARG A 434 5.16 -25.32 38.43
N TYR A 435 4.55 -26.45 38.08
CA TYR A 435 5.27 -27.60 37.52
C TYR A 435 5.30 -27.64 35.99
N ASP A 436 4.73 -26.63 35.30
CA ASP A 436 4.63 -26.55 33.85
C ASP A 436 4.08 -27.85 33.24
N LEU A 437 2.85 -28.20 33.64
CA LEU A 437 2.22 -29.47 33.27
C LEU A 437 2.25 -29.72 31.75
N ASP A 438 2.02 -28.69 30.93
CA ASP A 438 1.93 -28.84 29.48
C ASP A 438 3.27 -29.22 28.85
N ARG A 439 4.39 -28.86 29.48
CA ARG A 439 5.72 -29.33 29.10
C ARG A 439 6.09 -30.66 29.77
N LEU A 440 5.74 -30.84 31.04
CA LEU A 440 6.11 -32.02 31.82
C LEU A 440 5.39 -33.29 31.37
N ALA A 441 4.11 -33.21 30.97
CA ALA A 441 3.33 -34.36 30.54
C ALA A 441 3.90 -35.08 29.29
N PRO A 442 4.18 -34.41 28.16
CA PRO A 442 4.79 -35.07 26.99
C PRO A 442 6.24 -35.54 27.27
N LEU A 443 7.00 -34.80 28.08
CA LEU A 443 8.34 -35.23 28.50
C LEU A 443 8.31 -36.51 29.33
N HIS A 444 7.37 -36.63 30.27
CA HIS A 444 7.17 -37.83 31.07
C HIS A 444 6.78 -39.04 30.19
N ALA A 445 5.86 -38.86 29.23
CA ALA A 445 5.47 -39.91 28.30
C ALA A 445 6.68 -40.39 27.45
N THR A 446 7.46 -39.43 26.93
CA THR A 446 8.68 -39.71 26.15
C THR A 446 9.74 -40.42 26.98
N ALA A 447 9.98 -39.96 28.21
CA ALA A 447 10.91 -40.57 29.15
C ALA A 447 10.57 -42.04 29.43
N ARG A 448 9.27 -42.35 29.64
CA ARG A 448 8.81 -43.73 29.83
C ARG A 448 8.96 -44.58 28.57
N GLN A 449 8.73 -44.02 27.39
CA GLN A 449 8.90 -44.73 26.13
C GLN A 449 10.38 -45.09 25.88
N VAL A 450 11.29 -44.12 26.04
CA VAL A 450 12.74 -44.32 25.88
C VAL A 450 13.25 -45.42 26.80
N LEU A 451 12.78 -45.44 28.06
CA LEU A 451 13.13 -46.49 29.00
C LEU A 451 12.62 -47.87 28.57
N ARG A 452 11.35 -47.98 28.18
CA ARG A 452 10.78 -49.26 27.70
C ARG A 452 11.52 -49.80 26.48
N GLU A 453 11.88 -48.94 25.53
CA GLU A 453 12.62 -49.32 24.32
C GLU A 453 14.03 -49.81 24.67
N ALA A 454 14.75 -49.10 25.55
CA ALA A 454 16.07 -49.51 26.02
C ALA A 454 16.03 -50.82 26.82
N GLU A 455 15.00 -51.02 27.66
CA GLU A 455 14.79 -52.27 28.41
C GLU A 455 14.53 -53.45 27.49
N THR A 456 13.63 -53.27 26.51
CA THR A 456 13.30 -54.30 25.52
C THR A 456 14.53 -54.69 24.69
N GLN A 457 15.33 -53.71 24.27
CA GLN A 457 16.52 -53.95 23.47
C GLN A 457 17.63 -54.64 24.28
N ALA A 458 17.85 -54.24 25.53
CA ALA A 458 18.79 -54.90 26.43
C ALA A 458 18.38 -56.36 26.69
N GLN A 459 17.09 -56.62 26.95
CA GLN A 459 16.57 -57.97 27.16
C GLN A 459 16.72 -58.84 25.90
N LYS A 460 16.43 -58.29 24.72
CA LYS A 460 16.59 -59.00 23.44
C LYS A 460 18.05 -59.38 23.16
N ARG A 461 18.99 -58.46 23.39
CA ARG A 461 20.42 -58.72 23.15
C ARG A 461 21.00 -59.69 24.17
N LEU A 462 20.55 -59.63 25.42
CA LEU A 462 20.94 -60.60 26.45
C LEU A 462 20.41 -62.01 26.12
N ALA A 463 19.17 -62.12 25.64
CA ALA A 463 18.59 -63.40 25.22
C ALA A 463 19.35 -64.02 24.04
N ALA A 464 19.91 -63.21 23.13
CA ALA A 464 20.69 -63.66 21.98
C ALA A 464 22.05 -64.32 22.35
N LEU A 465 22.51 -64.20 23.59
CA LEU A 465 23.70 -64.91 24.08
C LEU A 465 23.44 -66.38 24.40
N SER A 466 22.17 -66.79 24.43
CA SER A 466 21.81 -68.15 24.80
C SER A 466 22.35 -69.14 23.77
N HIS A 467 23.10 -70.14 24.22
CA HIS A 467 23.71 -71.15 23.36
C HIS A 467 23.60 -72.54 24.01
N ALA A 468 23.27 -73.56 23.21
CA ALA A 468 23.15 -74.96 23.63
C ALA A 468 22.34 -75.22 24.93
N GLY A 469 21.29 -74.44 25.19
CA GLY A 469 20.42 -74.58 26.37
C GLY A 469 20.85 -73.77 27.60
N THR A 470 22.00 -73.08 27.55
CA THR A 470 22.43 -72.13 28.57
C THR A 470 21.87 -70.74 28.26
N ALA A 471 21.02 -70.21 29.14
CA ALA A 471 20.47 -68.86 29.05
C ALA A 471 21.08 -67.96 30.13
N PHE A 472 21.27 -66.68 29.80
CA PHE A 472 21.93 -65.72 30.69
C PHE A 472 20.93 -64.71 31.24
N ALA A 473 20.76 -64.67 32.56
CA ALA A 473 19.93 -63.67 33.24
C ALA A 473 20.67 -62.33 33.48
N ALA A 474 22.00 -62.36 33.42
CA ALA A 474 22.89 -61.21 33.47
C ALA A 474 24.07 -61.43 32.52
N LEU A 475 24.75 -60.36 32.12
CA LEU A 475 25.87 -60.46 31.18
C LEU A 475 27.00 -61.34 31.78
N PRO A 476 27.36 -62.47 31.15
CA PRO A 476 28.44 -63.33 31.63
C PRO A 476 29.81 -62.64 31.45
N GLY A 477 30.86 -63.11 32.13
CA GLY A 477 32.22 -62.63 31.87
C GLY A 477 32.76 -63.19 30.56
N CYS A 478 33.29 -62.34 29.66
CA CYS A 478 33.97 -62.81 28.45
C CYS A 478 35.45 -62.38 28.48
N ARG A 479 36.37 -63.33 28.27
CA ARG A 479 37.82 -63.08 28.31
C ARG A 479 38.40 -62.58 26.99
N HIS A 480 37.71 -62.84 25.88
CA HIS A 480 38.14 -62.42 24.55
C HIS A 480 37.36 -61.18 24.11
N SER A 481 38.05 -60.27 23.42
CA SER A 481 37.39 -59.24 22.63
C SER A 481 36.92 -59.83 21.31
N ALA A 482 35.92 -59.22 20.66
CA ALA A 482 35.49 -59.64 19.33
C ALA A 482 36.64 -59.71 18.32
N ALA A 483 37.61 -58.78 18.42
CA ALA A 483 38.81 -58.78 17.57
C ALA A 483 39.74 -59.98 17.84
N ARG A 484 39.97 -60.36 19.10
CA ARG A 484 40.79 -61.55 19.44
C ARG A 484 40.08 -62.84 19.02
N ALA A 485 38.77 -62.93 19.23
CA ALA A 485 37.99 -64.11 18.83
C ALA A 485 37.97 -64.29 17.31
N GLN A 486 37.88 -63.20 16.53
CA GLN A 486 37.99 -63.24 15.07
C GLN A 486 39.40 -63.64 14.61
N ALA A 487 40.46 -63.06 15.22
CA ALA A 487 41.84 -63.43 14.89
C ALA A 487 42.12 -64.92 15.13
N LEU A 488 41.60 -65.49 16.21
CA LEU A 488 41.69 -66.93 16.49
C LEU A 488 40.96 -67.79 15.44
N ALA A 489 39.82 -67.33 14.94
CA ALA A 489 39.10 -68.01 13.85
C ALA A 489 39.91 -67.98 12.55
N ASP A 490 40.44 -66.81 12.18
CA ASP A 490 41.25 -66.64 10.97
C ASP A 490 42.56 -67.47 11.04
N GLU A 491 43.22 -67.50 12.20
CA GLU A 491 44.42 -68.31 12.46
C GLU A 491 44.13 -69.82 12.35
N HIS A 492 42.97 -70.26 12.85
CA HIS A 492 42.54 -71.65 12.75
C HIS A 492 42.23 -72.06 11.30
N ASP A 493 41.50 -71.22 10.56
CA ASP A 493 41.15 -71.49 9.17
C ASP A 493 42.41 -71.58 8.30
N SER A 494 43.35 -70.64 8.47
CA SER A 494 44.64 -70.66 7.76
C SER A 494 45.48 -71.91 8.09
N CYS A 495 45.53 -72.32 9.37
CA CYS A 495 46.22 -73.54 9.77
C CYS A 495 45.56 -74.80 9.19
N THR A 496 44.22 -74.80 9.09
CA THR A 496 43.44 -75.92 8.53
C THR A 496 43.72 -76.08 7.03
N GLU A 497 43.72 -74.98 6.27
CA GLU A 497 44.08 -74.98 4.84
C GLU A 497 45.50 -75.48 4.60
N GLN A 498 46.47 -74.99 5.40
CA GLN A 498 47.86 -75.41 5.29
C GLN A 498 48.05 -76.90 5.61
N ALA A 499 47.37 -77.41 6.64
CA ALA A 499 47.41 -78.83 6.98
C ALA A 499 46.81 -79.70 5.86
N GLY A 500 45.67 -79.28 5.28
CA GLY A 500 45.07 -79.95 4.12
C GLY A 500 46.02 -80.01 2.93
N HIS A 501 46.63 -78.88 2.56
CA HIS A 501 47.57 -78.82 1.45
C HIS A 501 48.80 -79.72 1.65
N ILE A 502 49.37 -79.76 2.86
CA ILE A 502 50.51 -80.64 3.17
C ILE A 502 50.10 -82.12 3.08
N ALA A 503 48.89 -82.47 3.54
CA ALA A 503 48.36 -83.82 3.44
C ALA A 503 48.23 -84.28 1.98
N ASP A 504 47.69 -83.43 1.09
CA ASP A 504 47.59 -83.71 -0.34
C ASP A 504 48.97 -83.96 -0.98
N LEU A 505 49.97 -83.16 -0.62
CA LEU A 505 51.35 -83.33 -1.12
C LEU A 505 52.01 -84.63 -0.62
N ILE A 506 51.69 -85.07 0.60
CA ILE A 506 52.16 -86.36 1.13
C ILE A 506 51.54 -87.51 0.32
N GLU A 507 50.25 -87.44 0.02
CA GLU A 507 49.55 -88.45 -0.77
C GLU A 507 50.14 -88.55 -2.18
N GLN A 508 50.32 -87.42 -2.87
CA GLN A 508 50.93 -87.37 -4.21
C GLN A 508 52.34 -87.95 -4.22
N ALA A 509 53.20 -87.54 -3.28
CA ALA A 509 54.56 -88.05 -3.18
C ALA A 509 54.61 -89.54 -2.81
N GLY A 510 53.62 -90.04 -2.05
CA GLY A 510 53.45 -91.46 -1.74
C GLY A 510 53.12 -92.30 -2.98
N ILE A 511 52.20 -91.83 -3.83
CA ILE A 511 51.88 -92.47 -5.13
C ILE A 511 53.13 -92.54 -6.01
N ASP A 512 53.89 -91.44 -6.03
CA ASP A 512 55.13 -91.29 -6.79
C ASP A 512 56.24 -92.25 -6.33
N SER A 513 56.38 -92.46 -5.02
CA SER A 513 57.32 -93.43 -4.45
C SER A 513 56.90 -94.87 -4.81
N ALA A 514 55.61 -95.20 -4.66
CA ALA A 514 55.08 -96.51 -5.00
C ALA A 514 55.23 -96.85 -6.49
N ALA A 515 55.03 -95.88 -7.39
CA ALA A 515 55.23 -96.05 -8.83
C ALA A 515 56.70 -96.34 -9.18
N ARG A 516 57.65 -95.67 -8.52
CA ARG A 516 59.10 -95.91 -8.70
C ARG A 516 59.50 -97.30 -8.18
N ALA A 517 58.99 -97.69 -7.01
CA ALA A 517 59.21 -99.03 -6.45
C ALA A 517 58.73 -100.14 -7.41
N ALA A 518 57.50 -100.01 -7.93
CA ALA A 518 56.95 -100.96 -8.89
C ALA A 518 57.78 -101.03 -10.19
N ARG A 519 58.34 -99.90 -10.65
CA ARG A 519 59.21 -99.84 -11.83
C ARG A 519 60.57 -100.50 -11.59
N ILE A 520 61.15 -100.33 -10.41
CA ILE A 520 62.37 -101.02 -9.97
C ILE A 520 62.15 -102.54 -9.97
N ASP A 521 61.07 -103.00 -9.35
CA ASP A 521 60.73 -104.43 -9.28
C ASP A 521 60.50 -105.02 -10.69
N HIS A 522 59.82 -104.28 -11.57
CA HIS A 522 59.60 -104.71 -12.96
C HIS A 522 60.90 -104.82 -13.78
N LEU A 523 61.80 -103.83 -13.66
CA LEU A 523 63.09 -103.85 -14.35
C LEU A 523 63.99 -104.99 -13.86
N ALA A 524 64.00 -105.24 -12.54
CA ALA A 524 64.75 -106.35 -11.94
C ALA A 524 64.23 -107.70 -12.44
N ALA A 525 62.90 -107.89 -12.47
CA ALA A 525 62.28 -109.12 -12.93
C ALA A 525 62.48 -109.36 -14.44
N THR A 526 62.33 -108.32 -15.27
CA THR A 526 62.39 -108.42 -16.75
C THR A 526 63.78 -108.80 -17.25
N HIS A 527 64.83 -108.21 -16.67
CA HIS A 527 66.20 -108.47 -17.09
C HIS A 527 66.84 -109.64 -16.33
N ALA A 528 66.10 -110.27 -15.41
CA ALA A 528 66.59 -111.29 -14.48
C ALA A 528 67.88 -110.84 -13.75
N VAL A 529 67.95 -109.55 -13.40
CA VAL A 529 69.10 -108.93 -12.74
C VAL A 529 68.80 -108.84 -11.26
N LEU A 530 69.65 -109.48 -10.45
CA LEU A 530 69.59 -109.33 -9.00
C LEU A 530 70.08 -107.94 -8.60
N ARG A 531 69.39 -107.33 -7.63
CA ARG A 531 69.77 -106.03 -7.04
C ARG A 531 71.08 -106.15 -6.28
N ASP A 532 71.64 -104.99 -5.91
CA ASP A 532 72.92 -104.93 -5.21
C ASP A 532 72.88 -105.71 -3.90
N ALA A 533 71.83 -105.53 -3.08
CA ALA A 533 71.66 -106.25 -1.82
C ALA A 533 71.53 -107.77 -2.00
N GLU A 534 70.82 -108.23 -3.05
CA GLU A 534 70.61 -109.65 -3.33
C GLU A 534 71.89 -110.32 -3.85
N THR A 535 72.70 -109.60 -4.62
CA THR A 535 74.00 -110.10 -5.12
C THR A 535 75.03 -110.15 -4.00
N GLU A 536 75.01 -109.16 -3.10
CA GLU A 536 75.87 -109.14 -1.91
C GLU A 536 75.57 -110.32 -0.99
N GLN A 537 74.28 -110.67 -0.80
CA GLN A 537 73.89 -111.89 -0.08
C GLN A 537 74.43 -113.17 -0.73
N LEU A 538 74.40 -113.29 -2.06
CA LEU A 538 74.98 -114.46 -2.76
C LEU A 538 76.50 -114.53 -2.61
N ARG A 539 77.18 -113.39 -2.61
CA ARG A 539 78.63 -113.32 -2.39
C ARG A 539 78.99 -113.74 -0.97
N ASP A 540 78.27 -113.24 0.02
CA ASP A 540 78.47 -113.59 1.42
C ASP A 540 78.24 -115.09 1.65
N GLU A 541 77.22 -115.65 1.01
CA GLU A 541 76.92 -117.09 1.08
C GLU A 541 78.02 -117.94 0.44
N ARG A 542 78.51 -117.55 -0.75
CA ARG A 542 79.67 -118.19 -1.39
C ARG A 542 80.92 -118.13 -0.51
N ASP A 543 81.25 -116.95 0.02
CA ASP A 543 82.45 -116.73 0.84
C ASP A 543 82.36 -117.45 2.19
N ARG A 544 81.13 -117.64 2.71
CA ARG A 544 80.85 -118.49 3.87
C ARG A 544 81.12 -119.97 3.54
N LEU A 545 80.57 -120.49 2.44
CA LEU A 545 80.72 -121.89 2.03
C LEU A 545 82.18 -122.23 1.64
N TRP A 546 82.91 -121.29 1.03
CA TRP A 546 84.35 -121.42 0.77
C TRP A 546 85.15 -121.62 2.05
N ARG A 547 84.89 -120.77 3.06
CA ARG A 547 85.54 -120.87 4.37
C ARG A 547 85.25 -122.21 5.04
N GLN A 548 84.04 -122.75 4.86
CA GLN A 548 83.66 -124.07 5.38
C GLN A 548 84.43 -125.19 4.68
N HIS A 549 84.48 -125.24 3.34
CA HIS A 549 85.24 -126.26 2.59
C HIS A 549 86.75 -126.22 2.91
N ARG A 550 87.35 -125.03 2.99
CA ARG A 550 88.78 -124.88 3.32
C ARG A 550 89.13 -125.40 4.72
N ALA A 551 88.18 -125.36 5.66
CA ALA A 551 88.39 -125.84 7.02
C ALA A 551 88.35 -127.38 7.13
N ALA A 552 87.55 -128.05 6.28
CA ALA A 552 87.45 -129.51 6.22
C ALA A 552 87.18 -129.95 4.76
N PRO A 553 88.24 -130.21 3.96
CA PRO A 553 88.06 -130.50 2.54
C PRO A 553 87.49 -131.91 2.34
N ASP A 554 86.21 -131.95 1.94
CA ASP A 554 85.51 -133.16 1.50
C ASP A 554 84.71 -132.88 0.21
N GLU A 555 84.19 -133.95 -0.39
CA GLU A 555 83.51 -133.86 -1.69
C GLU A 555 82.13 -133.17 -1.61
N GLU A 556 81.46 -133.19 -0.45
CA GLU A 556 80.13 -132.60 -0.28
C GLU A 556 80.21 -131.08 -0.08
N SER A 557 81.16 -130.63 0.74
CA SER A 557 81.51 -129.22 0.95
C SER A 557 82.08 -128.58 -0.31
N ALA A 558 82.84 -129.33 -1.12
CA ALA A 558 83.32 -128.88 -2.42
C ALA A 558 82.14 -128.57 -3.35
N ARG A 559 81.19 -129.51 -3.48
CA ARG A 559 79.98 -129.34 -4.33
C ARG A 559 79.07 -128.20 -3.86
N ALA A 560 78.91 -128.02 -2.54
CA ALA A 560 78.10 -126.92 -2.00
C ALA A 560 78.73 -125.54 -2.28
N PHE A 561 80.05 -125.42 -2.10
CA PHE A 561 80.78 -124.21 -2.48
C PHE A 561 80.75 -123.98 -4.00
N GLU A 562 81.01 -125.01 -4.80
CA GLU A 562 80.95 -124.94 -6.27
C GLU A 562 79.57 -124.47 -6.73
N SER A 563 78.49 -125.01 -6.18
CA SER A 563 77.12 -124.56 -6.48
C SER A 563 76.84 -123.11 -6.06
N ALA A 564 77.41 -122.63 -4.95
CA ALA A 564 77.27 -121.23 -4.55
C ALA A 564 78.15 -120.28 -5.37
N LEU A 565 79.35 -120.74 -5.76
CA LEU A 565 80.25 -120.05 -6.68
C LEU A 565 79.57 -119.90 -8.03
N ASP A 566 79.02 -120.98 -8.60
CA ASP A 566 78.29 -120.97 -9.86
C ASP A 566 77.10 -120.03 -9.82
N ARG A 567 76.32 -120.02 -8.72
CA ARG A 567 75.19 -119.09 -8.55
C ARG A 567 75.63 -117.64 -8.45
N HIS A 568 76.67 -117.34 -7.68
CA HIS A 568 77.23 -115.99 -7.58
C HIS A 568 77.82 -115.54 -8.92
N ASP A 569 78.59 -116.40 -9.59
CA ASP A 569 79.26 -116.09 -10.85
C ASP A 569 78.22 -115.95 -11.97
N ALA A 570 77.16 -116.76 -11.98
CA ALA A 570 76.00 -116.56 -12.85
C ALA A 570 75.30 -115.23 -12.57
N ALA A 571 75.12 -114.83 -11.31
CA ALA A 571 74.54 -113.54 -10.94
C ALA A 571 75.44 -112.36 -11.36
N VAL A 572 76.76 -112.47 -11.19
CA VAL A 572 77.72 -111.44 -11.62
C VAL A 572 77.80 -111.37 -13.14
N ALA A 573 77.77 -112.50 -13.85
CA ALA A 573 77.73 -112.54 -15.31
C ALA A 573 76.42 -111.94 -15.85
N ALA A 574 75.27 -112.26 -15.22
CA ALA A 574 73.98 -111.66 -15.55
C ALA A 574 74.02 -110.14 -15.35
N ARG A 575 74.61 -109.66 -14.25
CA ARG A 575 74.78 -108.21 -13.99
C ARG A 575 75.74 -107.52 -14.96
N LEU A 576 76.81 -108.18 -15.39
CA LEU A 576 77.75 -107.64 -16.38
C LEU A 576 77.10 -107.54 -17.76
N SER A 577 76.33 -108.55 -18.17
CA SER A 577 75.60 -108.57 -19.45
C SER A 577 74.45 -107.55 -19.50
N GLN A 578 73.87 -107.21 -18.35
CA GLN A 578 72.75 -106.26 -18.21
C GLN A 578 73.16 -104.99 -17.43
N ALA A 579 74.39 -104.50 -17.62
CA ALA A 579 74.94 -103.36 -16.88
C ALA A 579 74.12 -102.06 -17.04
N SER A 580 73.48 -101.85 -18.20
CA SER A 580 72.62 -100.69 -18.44
C SER A 580 71.35 -100.71 -17.57
N ALA A 581 70.65 -101.86 -17.51
CA ALA A 581 69.43 -102.02 -16.72
C ALA A 581 69.71 -101.88 -15.22
N LEU A 582 70.87 -102.38 -14.74
CA LEU A 582 71.29 -102.18 -13.36
C LEU A 582 71.61 -100.70 -13.04
N GLY A 583 72.17 -99.97 -14.00
CA GLY A 583 72.39 -98.52 -13.89
C GLY A 583 71.08 -97.75 -13.74
N GLU A 584 70.05 -98.13 -14.50
CA GLU A 584 68.71 -97.54 -14.40
C GLU A 584 68.03 -97.86 -13.07
N ILE A 585 68.12 -99.11 -12.58
CA ILE A 585 67.60 -99.50 -11.27
C ILE A 585 68.24 -98.65 -10.16
N ARG A 586 69.56 -98.48 -10.15
CA ARG A 586 70.27 -97.64 -9.17
C ARG A 586 69.93 -96.15 -9.26
N ALA A 587 69.59 -95.66 -10.45
CA ALA A 587 69.12 -94.29 -10.61
C ALA A 587 67.73 -94.13 -9.97
N LEU A 588 66.81 -95.05 -10.27
CA LEU A 588 65.46 -95.04 -9.69
C LEU A 588 65.46 -95.27 -8.18
N GLU A 589 66.32 -96.13 -7.64
CA GLU A 589 66.46 -96.35 -6.18
C GLU A 589 66.93 -95.08 -5.45
N ARG A 590 67.87 -94.32 -6.04
CA ARG A 590 68.30 -93.01 -5.49
C ARG A 590 67.20 -91.96 -5.58
N GLU A 591 66.46 -91.93 -6.67
CA GLU A 591 65.31 -91.03 -6.84
C GLU A 591 64.20 -91.36 -5.83
N GLN A 592 63.88 -92.65 -5.65
CA GLN A 592 62.88 -93.11 -4.68
C GLN A 592 63.27 -92.72 -3.24
N ALA A 593 64.53 -92.96 -2.85
CA ALA A 593 65.03 -92.56 -1.53
C ALA A 593 64.92 -91.04 -1.29
N GLY A 594 65.11 -90.22 -2.33
CA GLY A 594 64.90 -88.77 -2.27
C GLY A 594 63.43 -88.38 -2.07
N VAL A 595 62.50 -89.06 -2.74
CA VAL A 595 61.05 -88.85 -2.58
C VAL A 595 60.60 -89.26 -1.18
N ASP A 596 61.06 -90.41 -0.67
CA ASP A 596 60.72 -90.92 0.67
C ASP A 596 61.21 -89.99 1.79
N ALA A 597 62.42 -89.43 1.66
CA ALA A 597 62.92 -88.41 2.59
C ALA A 597 62.05 -87.14 2.55
N GLY A 598 61.59 -86.73 1.38
CA GLY A 598 60.67 -85.61 1.22
C GLY A 598 59.28 -85.87 1.84
N VAL A 599 58.78 -87.10 1.79
CA VAL A 599 57.53 -87.51 2.46
C VAL A 599 57.68 -87.45 3.98
N ALA A 600 58.79 -87.93 4.53
CA ALA A 600 59.05 -87.90 5.96
C ALA A 600 59.07 -86.47 6.53
N GLU A 601 59.70 -85.53 5.82
CA GLU A 601 59.74 -84.12 6.22
C GLU A 601 58.34 -83.48 6.15
N ARG A 602 57.57 -83.72 5.09
CA ARG A 602 56.19 -83.20 4.99
C ARG A 602 55.28 -83.76 6.09
N ARG A 603 55.42 -85.03 6.47
CA ARG A 603 54.67 -85.62 7.60
C ARG A 603 54.97 -84.94 8.93
N ARG A 604 56.23 -84.54 9.15
CA ARG A 604 56.60 -83.74 10.32
C ARG A 604 55.92 -82.37 10.31
N LEU A 605 55.95 -81.66 9.18
CA LEU A 605 55.28 -80.35 9.03
C LEU A 605 53.76 -80.44 9.23
N LEU A 606 53.12 -81.53 8.77
CA LEU A 606 51.70 -81.79 9.01
C LEU A 606 51.40 -81.95 10.50
N ALA A 607 52.23 -82.73 11.22
CA ALA A 607 52.08 -82.90 12.67
C ALA A 607 52.23 -81.57 13.42
N GLU A 608 53.19 -80.73 13.04
CA GLU A 608 53.37 -79.39 13.62
C GLU A 608 52.13 -78.50 13.42
N ARG A 609 51.47 -78.57 12.26
CA ARG A 609 50.22 -77.82 11.98
C ARG A 609 49.01 -78.40 12.73
N GLN A 610 48.92 -79.71 12.86
CA GLN A 610 47.87 -80.38 13.65
C GLN A 610 47.98 -80.05 15.14
N ASP A 611 49.20 -80.00 15.70
CA ASP A 611 49.44 -79.56 17.07
C ASP A 611 49.03 -78.09 17.29
N GLN A 612 49.27 -77.23 16.30
CA GLN A 612 48.86 -75.82 16.34
C GLN A 612 47.32 -75.67 16.34
N LEU A 613 46.62 -76.44 15.51
CA LEU A 613 45.15 -76.48 15.51
C LEU A 613 44.58 -76.94 16.86
N ALA A 614 45.18 -77.99 17.46
CA ALA A 614 44.77 -78.47 18.79
C ALA A 614 44.97 -77.42 19.89
N ARG A 615 46.04 -76.62 19.82
CA ARG A 615 46.27 -75.51 20.77
C ARG A 615 45.23 -74.40 20.61
N LEU A 616 44.92 -73.99 19.38
CA LEU A 616 43.92 -72.96 19.09
C LEU A 616 42.52 -73.39 19.57
N ALA A 617 42.15 -74.65 19.32
CA ALA A 617 40.90 -75.23 19.83
C ALA A 617 40.85 -75.21 21.37
N GLY A 618 41.95 -75.59 22.02
CA GLY A 618 42.05 -75.55 23.50
C GLY A 618 41.95 -74.14 24.09
N GLU A 619 42.50 -73.11 23.42
CA GLU A 619 42.35 -71.70 23.86
C GLU A 619 40.90 -71.23 23.78
N ILE A 620 40.18 -71.62 22.72
CA ILE A 620 38.77 -71.29 22.51
C ILE A 620 37.88 -72.00 23.53
N GLU A 621 38.08 -73.30 23.76
CA GLU A 621 37.33 -74.08 24.76
C GLU A 621 37.52 -73.51 26.18
N ALA A 622 38.75 -73.13 26.54
CA ALA A 622 39.02 -72.49 27.83
C ALA A 622 38.32 -71.13 27.98
N ALA A 623 38.23 -70.34 26.91
CA ALA A 623 37.55 -69.05 26.92
C ALA A 623 36.02 -69.19 26.94
N ALA A 624 35.48 -70.20 26.26
CA ALA A 624 34.06 -70.54 26.25
C ALA A 624 33.59 -71.01 27.63
N SER A 625 34.33 -71.94 28.25
CA SER A 625 34.04 -72.42 29.62
C SER A 625 34.11 -71.27 30.64
N ALA A 626 35.12 -70.39 30.54
CA ALA A 626 35.20 -69.20 31.40
C ALA A 626 34.01 -68.22 31.24
N SER A 627 33.26 -68.34 30.14
CA SER A 627 32.06 -67.54 29.85
C SER A 627 30.75 -68.27 30.19
N GLY A 628 30.83 -69.42 30.87
CA GLY A 628 29.68 -70.24 31.27
C GLY A 628 29.14 -71.17 30.19
N LEU A 629 29.88 -71.37 29.09
CA LEU A 629 29.57 -72.33 28.03
C LEU A 629 30.36 -73.63 28.26
N ASP A 630 30.07 -74.30 29.37
CA ASP A 630 30.78 -75.51 29.78
C ASP A 630 30.36 -76.72 28.92
N GLY A 631 31.35 -77.47 28.42
CA GLY A 631 31.11 -78.71 27.66
C GLY A 631 30.63 -78.53 26.21
N THR A 632 30.55 -77.30 25.70
CA THR A 632 30.26 -77.03 24.29
C THR A 632 31.55 -76.85 23.49
N THR A 633 31.82 -77.80 22.59
CA THR A 633 32.83 -77.63 21.54
C THR A 633 32.31 -76.65 20.50
N LEU A 634 32.71 -75.38 20.62
CA LEU A 634 32.39 -74.34 19.65
C LEU A 634 33.41 -74.33 18.54
N LEU A 635 32.95 -74.22 17.29
CA LEU A 635 33.85 -73.89 16.19
C LEU A 635 34.40 -72.47 16.41
N PRO A 636 35.65 -72.18 16.00
CA PRO A 636 36.25 -70.85 16.14
C PRO A 636 35.39 -69.71 15.58
N ALA A 637 34.72 -69.93 14.44
CA ALA A 637 33.80 -68.96 13.85
C ALA A 637 32.52 -68.75 14.70
N GLU A 638 32.00 -69.80 15.34
CA GLU A 638 30.83 -69.72 16.23
C GLU A 638 31.20 -68.99 17.53
N TRP A 639 32.40 -69.21 18.05
CA TRP A 639 32.95 -68.47 19.18
C TRP A 639 33.11 -66.98 18.85
N ALA A 640 33.66 -66.63 17.69
CA ALA A 640 33.75 -65.24 17.23
C ALA A 640 32.36 -64.57 17.07
N GLY A 641 31.36 -65.33 16.59
CA GLY A 641 29.97 -64.88 16.53
C GLY A 641 29.37 -64.63 17.93
N TRP A 642 29.63 -65.53 18.87
CA TRP A 642 29.13 -65.42 20.25
C TRP A 642 29.75 -64.23 21.00
N VAL A 643 31.07 -64.03 20.90
CA VAL A 643 31.78 -62.89 21.54
C VAL A 643 31.27 -61.55 20.99
N ARG A 644 30.92 -61.48 19.71
CA ARG A 644 30.31 -60.28 19.12
C ARG A 644 28.91 -60.00 19.67
N ALA A 645 28.08 -61.03 19.80
CA ALA A 645 26.76 -60.91 20.43
C ALA A 645 26.90 -60.46 21.89
N HIS A 646 27.93 -60.94 22.60
CA HIS A 646 28.28 -60.52 23.96
C HIS A 646 28.57 -59.02 24.05
N ASP A 647 29.42 -58.49 23.15
CA ASP A 647 29.71 -57.07 23.06
C ASP A 647 28.46 -56.22 22.77
N GLU A 648 27.56 -56.69 21.89
CA GLU A 648 26.28 -56.04 21.61
C GLU A 648 25.34 -56.01 22.82
N ALA A 649 25.28 -57.11 23.60
CA ALA A 649 24.49 -57.18 24.82
C ALA A 649 25.05 -56.24 25.91
N ARG A 650 26.38 -56.16 26.04
CA ARG A 650 27.05 -55.21 26.93
C ARG A 650 26.72 -53.76 26.58
N ALA A 651 26.79 -53.41 25.29
CA ALA A 651 26.44 -52.07 24.82
C ALA A 651 24.97 -51.72 25.09
N ALA A 652 24.04 -52.65 24.88
CA ALA A 652 22.62 -52.44 25.13
C ALA A 652 22.29 -52.24 26.62
N LEU A 653 22.94 -53.00 27.52
CA LEU A 653 22.79 -52.81 28.97
C LEU A 653 23.34 -51.46 29.46
N LEU A 654 24.45 -51.00 28.88
CA LEU A 654 25.04 -49.69 29.19
C LEU A 654 24.16 -48.54 28.67
N ALA A 655 23.55 -48.70 27.50
CA ALA A 655 22.56 -47.76 26.97
C ALA A 655 21.29 -47.67 27.84
N LEU A 656 20.84 -48.79 28.43
CA LEU A 656 19.74 -48.81 29.38
C LEU A 656 20.07 -48.03 30.66
N ASP A 657 21.28 -48.20 31.22
CA ASP A 657 21.71 -47.46 32.41
C ASP A 657 21.83 -45.95 32.16
N GLN A 658 22.34 -45.57 30.98
CA GLN A 658 22.36 -44.19 30.52
C GLN A 658 20.95 -43.62 30.34
N ALA A 659 20.01 -44.38 29.77
CA ALA A 659 18.62 -43.97 29.64
C ALA A 659 17.96 -43.76 31.01
N ARG A 660 18.21 -44.65 31.99
CA ARG A 660 17.73 -44.50 33.38
C ARG A 660 18.25 -43.25 34.04
N THR A 661 19.54 -42.96 33.88
CA THR A 661 20.17 -41.78 34.47
C THR A 661 19.69 -40.50 33.78
N GLY A 662 19.60 -40.48 32.45
CA GLY A 662 19.21 -39.32 31.65
C GLY A 662 17.74 -38.90 31.82
N GLN A 663 16.85 -39.84 32.18
CA GLN A 663 15.42 -39.54 32.35
C GLN A 663 15.00 -39.31 33.82
N ARG A 664 15.92 -39.47 34.78
CA ARG A 664 15.62 -39.44 36.22
C ARG A 664 14.97 -38.14 36.69
N GLU A 665 15.51 -36.99 36.28
CA GLU A 665 15.01 -35.68 36.70
C GLU A 665 13.54 -35.45 36.28
N ILE A 666 13.19 -35.88 35.07
CA ILE A 666 11.83 -35.74 34.53
C ILE A 666 10.85 -36.61 35.32
N LEU A 667 11.25 -37.85 35.63
CA LEU A 667 10.42 -38.78 36.40
C LEU A 667 10.24 -38.34 37.85
N ASP A 668 11.31 -37.87 38.51
CA ASP A 668 11.26 -37.36 39.89
C ASP A 668 10.36 -36.11 39.99
N ARG A 669 10.42 -35.24 38.97
CA ARG A 669 9.58 -34.03 38.91
C ARG A 669 8.11 -34.32 38.62
N ALA A 670 7.82 -35.32 37.79
CA ALA A 670 6.45 -35.82 37.57
C ALA A 670 5.88 -36.45 38.85
N GLU A 671 6.70 -37.20 39.58
CA GLU A 671 6.32 -37.80 40.86
C GLU A 671 6.03 -36.74 41.93
N ALA A 672 6.85 -35.68 42.01
CA ALA A 672 6.62 -34.56 42.93
C ALA A 672 5.29 -33.83 42.63
N LEU A 673 4.93 -33.63 41.36
CA LEU A 673 3.63 -33.05 40.98
C LEU A 673 2.47 -33.99 41.36
N ARG A 674 2.61 -35.30 41.11
CA ARG A 674 1.61 -36.32 41.46
C ARG A 674 1.31 -36.31 42.96
N VAL A 675 2.35 -36.26 43.80
CA VAL A 675 2.23 -36.19 45.27
C VAL A 675 1.55 -34.90 45.71
N ALA A 676 1.85 -33.76 45.08
CA ALA A 676 1.21 -32.49 45.40
C ALA A 676 -0.27 -32.43 44.99
N LEU A 677 -0.65 -33.10 43.89
CA LEU A 677 -2.04 -33.13 43.40
C LEU A 677 -2.94 -34.10 44.17
N ALA A 678 -2.41 -35.24 44.62
CA ALA A 678 -3.18 -36.29 45.30
C ALA A 678 -4.14 -35.79 46.42
N PRO A 679 -3.69 -34.97 47.41
CA PRO A 679 -4.57 -34.49 48.48
C PRO A 679 -5.65 -33.50 48.00
N LEU A 680 -5.40 -32.75 46.92
CA LEU A 680 -6.35 -31.77 46.36
C LEU A 680 -7.40 -32.43 45.45
N LEU A 681 -7.06 -33.58 44.86
CA LEU A 681 -7.97 -34.36 44.02
C LEU A 681 -8.84 -35.31 44.85
N GLY A 682 -8.37 -35.71 46.03
CA GLY A 682 -9.04 -36.69 46.90
C GLY A 682 -8.87 -38.13 46.40
N LEU A 683 -7.75 -38.42 45.73
CA LEU A 683 -7.43 -39.73 45.16
C LEU A 683 -6.33 -40.42 45.95
N GLU A 684 -6.50 -41.69 46.30
CA GLU A 684 -5.45 -42.51 46.93
C GLU A 684 -4.47 -43.01 45.87
N ALA A 685 -3.20 -42.60 46.00
CA ALA A 685 -2.08 -43.03 45.16
C ALA A 685 -2.36 -43.10 43.63
N PRO A 686 -2.93 -42.06 42.99
CA PRO A 686 -3.16 -42.06 41.55
C PRO A 686 -1.83 -42.12 40.80
N ASP A 687 -1.77 -42.77 39.64
CA ASP A 687 -0.64 -42.57 38.73
C ASP A 687 -0.65 -41.14 38.16
N PHE A 688 0.48 -40.73 37.56
CA PHE A 688 0.64 -39.37 37.06
C PHE A 688 -0.41 -39.00 36.01
N GLU A 689 -0.80 -39.94 35.14
CA GLU A 689 -1.78 -39.74 34.07
C GLU A 689 -3.18 -39.51 34.65
N THR A 690 -3.61 -40.37 35.59
CA THR A 690 -4.89 -40.26 36.30
C THR A 690 -4.99 -38.97 37.11
N ALA A 691 -3.90 -38.56 37.78
CA ALA A 691 -3.87 -37.31 38.53
C ALA A 691 -4.09 -36.09 37.62
N ILE A 692 -3.51 -36.08 36.41
CA ILE A 692 -3.65 -34.99 35.46
C ILE A 692 -5.05 -34.93 34.85
N GLU A 693 -5.62 -36.09 34.48
CA GLU A 693 -6.95 -36.18 33.89
C GLU A 693 -8.03 -35.57 34.79
N VAL A 694 -7.92 -35.77 36.11
CA VAL A 694 -8.87 -35.19 37.09
C VAL A 694 -8.52 -33.75 37.45
N ALA A 695 -7.24 -33.36 37.42
CA ALA A 695 -6.80 -31.99 37.73
C ALA A 695 -7.16 -30.97 36.65
N ARG A 696 -7.08 -31.33 35.35
CA ARG A 696 -7.31 -30.40 34.23
C ARG A 696 -8.72 -29.75 34.24
N PRO A 697 -9.84 -30.50 34.38
CA PRO A 697 -11.17 -29.91 34.38
C PRO A 697 -11.41 -29.00 35.59
N ARG A 698 -10.91 -29.38 36.77
CA ARG A 698 -11.04 -28.57 38.01
C ARG A 698 -10.24 -27.28 37.91
N ALA A 699 -9.03 -27.32 37.37
CA ALA A 699 -8.23 -26.13 37.11
C ALA A 699 -8.86 -25.19 36.06
N GLN A 700 -9.57 -25.74 35.06
CA GLN A 700 -10.30 -24.93 34.08
C GLN A 700 -11.45 -24.15 34.71
N VAL A 701 -12.21 -24.77 35.62
CA VAL A 701 -13.28 -24.10 36.37
C VAL A 701 -12.72 -22.99 37.26
N GLU A 702 -11.61 -23.24 37.98
CA GLU A 702 -10.92 -22.22 38.78
C GLU A 702 -10.45 -21.03 37.92
N ARG A 703 -9.87 -21.31 36.73
CA ARG A 703 -9.41 -20.26 35.79
C ARG A 703 -10.58 -19.45 35.23
N ALA A 704 -11.68 -20.09 34.86
CA ALA A 704 -12.86 -19.42 34.33
C ALA A 704 -13.47 -18.45 35.36
N ALA A 705 -13.60 -18.89 36.62
CA ALA A 705 -14.10 -18.04 37.71
C ALA A 705 -13.16 -16.87 38.04
N ALA A 706 -11.84 -17.06 37.92
CA ALA A 706 -10.86 -15.99 38.09
C ALA A 706 -10.90 -14.97 36.93
N GLN A 707 -11.08 -15.45 35.70
CA GLN A 707 -11.20 -14.60 34.50
C GLN A 707 -12.49 -13.77 34.50
N GLU A 708 -13.62 -14.36 34.88
CA GLU A 708 -14.90 -13.67 35.00
C GLU A 708 -14.83 -12.54 36.04
N ARG A 709 -14.21 -12.79 37.19
CA ARG A 709 -13.93 -11.76 38.20
C ARG A 709 -13.03 -10.64 37.69
N LEU A 710 -11.95 -10.98 36.99
CA LEU A 710 -11.07 -9.98 36.40
C LEU A 710 -11.82 -9.13 35.35
N ALA A 711 -12.68 -9.75 34.55
CA ALA A 711 -13.49 -9.03 33.56
C ALA A 711 -14.49 -8.07 34.21
N LEU A 712 -15.20 -8.50 35.26
CA LEU A 712 -16.12 -7.66 36.03
C LEU A 712 -15.38 -6.52 36.75
N GLN A 713 -14.18 -6.77 37.29
CA GLN A 713 -13.35 -5.73 37.91
C GLN A 713 -12.88 -4.70 36.88
N GLN A 714 -12.42 -5.14 35.71
CA GLN A 714 -12.03 -4.24 34.62
C GLN A 714 -13.22 -3.43 34.08
N GLU A 715 -14.42 -4.02 34.01
CA GLU A 715 -15.63 -3.30 33.64
C GLU A 715 -15.99 -2.23 34.69
N LEU A 716 -15.87 -2.56 35.98
CA LEU A 716 -16.09 -1.60 37.06
C LEU A 716 -15.11 -0.43 37.01
N ASP A 717 -13.81 -0.69 36.82
CA ASP A 717 -12.78 0.35 36.72
C ASP A 717 -13.03 1.28 35.52
N ARG A 718 -13.49 0.73 34.38
CA ARG A 718 -13.88 1.54 33.20
C ARG A 718 -15.08 2.42 33.50
N LEU A 719 -16.13 1.88 34.12
CA LEU A 719 -17.33 2.63 34.47
C LEU A 719 -17.03 3.71 35.53
N ASP A 720 -16.13 3.46 36.47
CA ASP A 720 -15.66 4.44 37.46
C ASP A 720 -14.93 5.62 36.77
N GLN A 721 -14.07 5.33 35.80
CA GLN A 721 -13.40 6.38 35.00
C GLN A 721 -14.40 7.18 34.16
N ASP A 722 -15.36 6.52 33.51
CA ASP A 722 -16.37 7.19 32.70
C ASP A 722 -17.30 8.07 33.56
N ALA A 723 -17.72 7.60 34.73
CA ALA A 723 -18.49 8.39 35.69
C ALA A 723 -17.71 9.62 36.18
N ALA A 724 -16.42 9.48 36.50
CA ALA A 724 -15.56 10.59 36.89
C ALA A 724 -15.43 11.65 35.77
N ARG A 725 -15.25 11.21 34.52
CA ARG A 725 -15.20 12.11 33.36
C ARG A 725 -16.53 12.84 33.15
N ARG A 726 -17.66 12.15 33.24
CA ARG A 726 -19.00 12.75 33.09
C ARG A 726 -19.32 13.75 34.21
N SER A 727 -18.94 13.43 35.45
CA SER A 727 -19.06 14.33 36.60
C SER A 727 -18.24 15.62 36.41
N ALA A 728 -17.00 15.52 35.93
CA ALA A 728 -16.18 16.69 35.59
C ALA A 728 -16.78 17.49 34.41
N GLY A 729 -17.38 16.81 33.43
CA GLY A 729 -18.15 17.43 32.34
C GLY A 729 -19.35 18.23 32.84
N ILE A 730 -20.09 17.72 33.83
CA ILE A 730 -21.22 18.44 34.44
C ILE A 730 -20.72 19.68 35.22
N ALA A 731 -19.62 19.54 35.97
CA ALA A 731 -19.03 20.67 36.71
C ALA A 731 -18.57 21.80 35.77
N THR A 732 -17.99 21.45 34.62
CA THR A 732 -17.60 22.44 33.58
C THR A 732 -18.81 23.08 32.90
N LEU A 733 -19.88 22.32 32.65
CA LEU A 733 -21.14 22.88 32.14
C LEU A 733 -21.78 23.86 33.12
N HIS A 734 -21.79 23.55 34.43
CA HIS A 734 -22.27 24.49 35.45
C HIS A 734 -21.45 25.79 35.47
N ALA A 735 -20.11 25.69 35.46
CA ALA A 735 -19.24 26.87 35.39
C ALA A 735 -19.47 27.70 34.11
N ALA A 736 -19.72 27.04 32.97
CA ALA A 736 -20.04 27.70 31.71
C ALA A 736 -21.41 28.41 31.74
N ILE A 737 -22.42 27.79 32.38
CA ILE A 737 -23.75 28.41 32.59
C ILE A 737 -23.62 29.65 33.48
N ASP A 738 -22.84 29.57 34.56
CA ASP A 738 -22.63 30.70 35.47
C ASP A 738 -21.92 31.85 34.77
N ALA A 739 -20.83 31.56 34.05
CA ALA A 739 -20.08 32.57 33.28
C ALA A 739 -20.95 33.21 32.17
N ALA A 740 -21.69 32.39 31.41
CA ALA A 740 -22.59 32.89 30.38
C ALA A 740 -23.76 33.69 30.97
N SER A 741 -24.25 33.33 32.15
CA SER A 741 -25.27 34.10 32.87
C SER A 741 -24.76 35.47 33.28
N VAL A 742 -23.52 35.57 33.77
CA VAL A 742 -22.88 36.87 34.09
C VAL A 742 -22.72 37.73 32.83
N ALA A 743 -22.24 37.13 31.72
CA ALA A 743 -22.09 37.84 30.45
C ALA A 743 -23.43 38.36 29.88
N TRP A 744 -24.50 37.55 30.00
CA TRP A 744 -25.85 37.94 29.59
C TRP A 744 -26.38 39.14 30.37
N HIS A 745 -26.28 39.12 31.71
CA HIS A 745 -26.70 40.26 32.53
C HIS A 745 -25.82 41.50 32.30
N GLY A 746 -24.52 41.31 32.02
CA GLY A 746 -23.62 42.40 31.64
C GLY A 746 -23.99 43.07 30.31
N ALA A 747 -24.33 42.28 29.28
CA ALA A 747 -24.76 42.79 27.99
C ALA A 747 -26.13 43.51 28.08
N LEU A 748 -27.05 43.02 28.93
CA LEU A 748 -28.32 43.69 29.20
C LEU A 748 -28.16 45.06 29.86
N ALA A 749 -27.16 45.22 30.74
CA ALA A 749 -26.88 46.49 31.41
C ALA A 749 -26.34 47.59 30.47
N ALA A 750 -25.86 47.22 29.27
CA ALA A 750 -25.38 48.17 28.25
C ALA A 750 -26.52 48.80 27.43
N LEU A 751 -27.77 48.36 27.62
CA LEU A 751 -28.92 48.98 27.00
C LEU A 751 -29.26 50.30 27.70
N PRO A 752 -29.63 51.35 26.94
CA PRO A 752 -29.94 52.67 27.50
C PRO A 752 -31.22 52.68 28.37
N TRP A 753 -31.99 51.59 28.37
CA TRP A 753 -33.23 51.45 29.12
C TRP A 753 -33.28 50.10 29.86
N PRO A 754 -33.96 50.04 31.01
CA PRO A 754 -34.17 48.78 31.72
C PRO A 754 -35.20 47.91 30.96
N ILE A 755 -34.79 46.71 30.56
CA ILE A 755 -35.66 45.70 29.93
C ILE A 755 -35.57 44.41 30.73
N GLU A 756 -36.69 43.68 30.86
CA GLU A 756 -36.71 42.38 31.54
C GLU A 756 -35.84 41.34 30.84
N ALA A 757 -34.91 40.73 31.58
CA ALA A 757 -33.94 39.78 31.04
C ALA A 757 -34.60 38.57 30.35
N GLN A 758 -35.73 38.10 30.87
CA GLN A 758 -36.43 36.94 30.31
C GLN A 758 -37.07 37.25 28.94
N LEU A 759 -37.59 38.47 28.76
CA LEU A 759 -38.22 38.91 27.52
C LEU A 759 -37.26 38.83 26.31
N LEU A 760 -36.00 39.21 26.53
CA LEU A 760 -34.96 39.18 25.50
C LEU A 760 -34.24 37.82 25.39
N LEU A 761 -34.30 37.00 26.44
CA LEU A 761 -33.81 35.62 26.41
C LEU A 761 -34.68 34.77 25.46
N ASP A 762 -36.00 35.03 25.45
CA ASP A 762 -36.96 34.33 24.59
C ASP A 762 -36.89 34.84 23.13
N SER A 763 -36.70 36.15 22.89
CA SER A 763 -36.50 36.70 21.54
C SER A 763 -35.87 38.10 21.51
N LEU A 764 -34.88 38.30 20.63
CA LEU A 764 -34.27 39.61 20.34
C LEU A 764 -34.99 40.38 19.21
N GLU A 765 -35.99 39.78 18.57
CA GLU A 765 -36.70 40.35 17.43
C GLU A 765 -37.35 41.73 17.71
N PRO A 766 -38.01 41.95 18.87
CA PRO A 766 -38.58 43.27 19.17
C PRO A 766 -37.51 44.37 19.26
N LEU A 767 -36.32 44.05 19.80
CA LEU A 767 -35.20 44.97 19.94
C LEU A 767 -34.53 45.29 18.59
N ARG A 768 -34.39 44.29 17.70
CA ARG A 768 -33.89 44.50 16.33
C ARG A 768 -34.81 45.39 15.51
N ARG A 769 -36.13 45.16 15.57
CA ARG A 769 -37.11 46.01 14.90
C ARG A 769 -37.10 47.45 15.41
N PHE A 770 -36.90 47.65 16.71
CA PHE A 770 -36.72 48.98 17.29
C PHE A 770 -35.49 49.69 16.69
N GLN A 771 -34.34 49.01 16.66
CA GLN A 771 -33.10 49.56 16.11
C GLN A 771 -33.22 49.93 14.62
N GLU A 772 -33.78 49.03 13.81
CA GLU A 772 -33.96 49.25 12.36
C GLU A 772 -34.86 50.44 12.07
N ALA A 773 -36.01 50.54 12.75
CA ALA A 773 -36.94 51.64 12.57
C ALA A 773 -36.32 53.00 12.97
N ALA A 774 -35.57 53.04 14.09
CA ALA A 774 -34.92 54.25 14.55
C ALA A 774 -33.78 54.73 13.61
N LEU A 775 -32.99 53.80 13.05
CA LEU A 775 -31.95 54.13 12.06
C LEU A 775 -32.54 54.64 10.75
N ARG A 776 -33.60 54.01 10.23
CA ARG A 776 -34.29 54.47 9.01
C ARG A 776 -34.85 55.88 9.18
N LEU A 777 -35.46 56.17 10.33
CA LEU A 777 -35.98 57.50 10.65
C LEU A 777 -34.87 58.56 10.67
N ARG A 778 -33.74 58.27 11.32
CA ARG A 778 -32.59 59.19 11.38
C ARG A 778 -31.99 59.45 9.99
N GLN A 779 -31.85 58.41 9.17
CA GLN A 779 -31.29 58.52 7.81
C GLN A 779 -32.21 59.31 6.88
N ALA A 780 -33.53 59.04 6.89
CA ALA A 780 -34.48 59.72 6.02
C ALA A 780 -34.58 61.23 6.36
N ARG A 781 -34.59 61.60 7.65
CA ARG A 781 -34.57 63.00 8.10
C ARG A 781 -33.29 63.75 7.70
N GLY A 782 -32.13 63.09 7.79
CA GLY A 782 -30.85 63.68 7.36
C GLY A 782 -30.80 63.98 5.86
N ARG A 783 -31.25 63.02 5.03
CA ARG A 783 -31.21 63.15 3.56
C ARG A 783 -32.12 64.25 3.02
N ILE A 784 -33.28 64.48 3.65
CA ILE A 784 -34.16 65.61 3.26
C ILE A 784 -33.48 66.95 3.55
N ALA A 785 -32.82 67.10 4.69
CA ALA A 785 -32.15 68.35 5.07
C ALA A 785 -30.94 68.67 4.16
N GLU A 786 -30.18 67.65 3.72
CA GLU A 786 -29.10 67.80 2.75
C GLU A 786 -29.63 68.24 1.38
N LEU A 787 -30.68 67.58 0.90
CA LEU A 787 -31.27 67.83 -0.41
C LEU A 787 -31.89 69.23 -0.53
N GLU A 788 -32.45 69.80 0.54
CA GLU A 788 -32.92 71.20 0.55
C GLU A 788 -31.78 72.23 0.56
N ARG A 789 -30.63 71.89 1.15
CA ARG A 789 -29.45 72.76 1.20
C ARG A 789 -28.78 72.89 -0.18
N ASP A 790 -28.64 71.76 -0.88
CA ASP A 790 -27.96 71.70 -2.18
C ASP A 790 -28.70 72.52 -3.26
N ARG A 791 -30.04 72.51 -3.25
CA ARG A 791 -30.87 73.29 -4.18
C ARG A 791 -30.65 74.80 -4.06
N ARG A 792 -30.56 75.31 -2.83
CA ARG A 792 -30.30 76.74 -2.58
C ARG A 792 -28.90 77.12 -3.05
N GLN A 793 -27.92 76.26 -2.75
CA GLN A 793 -26.52 76.48 -3.14
C GLN A 793 -26.33 76.49 -4.67
N PHE A 794 -27.06 75.66 -5.42
CA PHE A 794 -27.03 75.65 -6.88
C PHE A 794 -27.51 76.97 -7.50
N ALA A 795 -28.66 77.47 -7.05
CA ALA A 795 -29.27 78.69 -7.57
C ALA A 795 -28.38 79.92 -7.34
N ASP A 796 -27.79 80.05 -6.15
CA ASP A 796 -26.91 81.17 -5.81
C ASP A 796 -25.61 81.14 -6.63
N SER A 797 -25.06 79.94 -6.85
CA SER A 797 -23.78 79.77 -7.52
C SER A 797 -23.85 79.98 -9.04
N VAL A 798 -24.94 79.56 -9.70
CA VAL A 798 -25.12 79.83 -11.15
C VAL A 798 -25.28 81.33 -11.43
N THR A 799 -26.04 82.02 -10.58
CA THR A 799 -26.28 83.47 -10.66
C THR A 799 -24.97 84.25 -10.55
N ALA A 800 -24.10 83.88 -9.61
CA ALA A 800 -22.80 84.50 -9.42
C ALA A 800 -21.85 84.32 -10.64
N LEU A 801 -21.91 83.17 -11.33
CA LEU A 801 -21.07 82.92 -12.51
C LEU A 801 -21.54 83.66 -13.75
N ALA A 802 -22.86 83.78 -13.96
CA ALA A 802 -23.42 84.53 -15.07
C ALA A 802 -22.95 86.00 -15.06
N LEU A 803 -22.96 86.59 -13.87
CA LEU A 803 -22.52 87.96 -13.62
C LEU A 803 -21.00 88.14 -13.81
N ARG A 804 -20.19 87.14 -13.42
CA ARG A 804 -18.73 87.20 -13.51
C ARG A 804 -18.19 87.07 -14.95
N PHE A 805 -18.85 86.29 -15.79
CA PHE A 805 -18.38 86.00 -17.16
C PHE A 805 -19.19 86.71 -18.25
N GLU A 806 -20.00 87.71 -17.84
CA GLU A 806 -20.80 88.58 -18.72
C GLU A 806 -21.70 87.77 -19.66
N VAL A 807 -22.45 86.82 -19.10
CA VAL A 807 -23.48 86.02 -19.80
C VAL A 807 -24.85 86.39 -19.25
N ALA A 808 -25.84 86.61 -20.13
CA ALA A 808 -27.19 87.01 -19.72
C ALA A 808 -27.92 85.91 -18.93
N GLU A 809 -28.64 86.27 -17.87
CA GLU A 809 -29.46 85.34 -17.07
C GLU A 809 -30.70 84.85 -17.83
N GLY A 810 -30.98 83.55 -17.71
CA GLY A 810 -32.17 82.89 -18.27
C GLY A 810 -33.38 82.87 -17.31
N ALA A 811 -34.43 82.14 -17.67
CA ALA A 811 -35.68 82.09 -16.92
C ALA A 811 -35.59 81.35 -15.56
N ASP A 812 -34.61 80.47 -15.41
CA ASP A 812 -34.29 79.74 -14.18
C ASP A 812 -32.78 79.45 -14.10
N ALA A 813 -32.32 78.92 -12.96
CA ALA A 813 -30.91 78.59 -12.76
C ALA A 813 -30.38 77.55 -13.78
N ALA A 814 -31.24 76.70 -14.37
CA ALA A 814 -30.82 75.74 -15.38
C ALA A 814 -30.56 76.41 -16.75
N ALA A 815 -31.41 77.37 -17.15
CA ALA A 815 -31.26 78.12 -18.39
C ALA A 815 -29.99 78.99 -18.39
N THR A 816 -29.64 79.59 -17.26
CA THR A 816 -28.42 80.41 -17.09
C THR A 816 -27.13 79.56 -17.18
N HIS A 817 -27.14 78.33 -16.66
CA HIS A 817 -26.00 77.39 -16.76
C HIS A 817 -25.71 76.98 -18.23
N ALA A 818 -26.75 76.81 -19.05
CA ALA A 818 -26.60 76.41 -20.46
C ALA A 818 -25.86 77.48 -21.30
N ALA A 819 -26.12 78.76 -21.06
CA ALA A 819 -25.50 79.86 -21.78
C ALA A 819 -23.99 80.01 -21.44
N LEU A 820 -23.60 79.79 -20.18
CA LEU A 820 -22.20 79.79 -19.74
C LEU A 820 -21.39 78.65 -20.38
N SER A 821 -22.00 77.45 -20.51
CA SER A 821 -21.35 76.27 -21.11
C SER A 821 -20.98 76.47 -22.59
N ALA A 822 -21.82 77.16 -23.37
CA ALA A 822 -21.56 77.43 -24.78
C ALA A 822 -20.33 78.34 -25.00
N ARG A 823 -20.10 79.30 -24.08
CA ARG A 823 -18.95 80.22 -24.14
C ARG A 823 -17.61 79.54 -23.83
N HIS A 824 -17.62 78.56 -22.91
CA HIS A 824 -16.44 77.77 -22.57
C HIS A 824 -15.95 76.90 -23.76
N ALA A 825 -16.87 76.23 -24.45
CA ALA A 825 -16.54 75.31 -25.54
C ALA A 825 -15.75 75.98 -26.69
N ALA A 826 -16.05 77.25 -27.00
CA ALA A 826 -15.37 77.99 -28.06
C ALA A 826 -13.92 78.37 -27.71
N ALA A 827 -13.60 78.58 -26.43
CA ALA A 827 -12.27 79.00 -25.97
C ALA A 827 -11.27 77.82 -25.85
N THR A 828 -11.76 76.62 -25.48
CA THR A 828 -10.92 75.42 -25.28
C THR A 828 -10.34 74.86 -26.58
N GLN A 829 -11.11 74.93 -27.67
CA GLN A 829 -10.67 74.43 -28.98
C GLN A 829 -9.44 75.20 -29.49
N ALA A 830 -9.41 76.53 -29.34
CA ALA A 830 -8.29 77.36 -29.78
C ALA A 830 -6.99 77.12 -28.99
N ALA A 831 -7.09 76.80 -27.69
CA ALA A 831 -5.93 76.54 -26.83
C ALA A 831 -5.22 75.20 -27.16
N THR A 832 -5.99 74.19 -27.59
CA THR A 832 -5.46 72.85 -27.88
C THR A 832 -4.57 72.84 -29.13
N ASP A 833 -4.95 73.60 -30.15
CA ASP A 833 -4.23 73.69 -31.43
C ASP A 833 -2.90 74.47 -31.31
N LEU A 834 -2.78 75.41 -30.34
CA LEU A 834 -1.54 76.13 -30.05
C LEU A 834 -0.48 75.27 -29.34
N SER A 835 -0.91 74.35 -28.47
CA SER A 835 -0.01 73.45 -27.72
C SER A 835 0.69 72.45 -28.63
N THR A 836 -0.08 71.81 -29.52
CA THR A 836 0.43 70.77 -30.44
C THR A 836 1.49 71.28 -31.39
N LEU A 837 1.38 72.53 -31.84
CA LEU A 837 2.38 73.16 -32.71
C LEU A 837 3.68 73.50 -31.95
N THR A 838 3.62 73.73 -30.64
CA THR A 838 4.78 74.09 -29.82
C THR A 838 5.66 72.87 -29.53
N ASP A 839 5.05 71.73 -29.19
CA ASP A 839 5.78 70.48 -28.90
C ASP A 839 6.58 69.97 -30.11
N ARG A 840 6.02 70.12 -31.31
CA ARG A 840 6.65 69.67 -32.56
C ARG A 840 7.94 70.44 -32.86
N ILE A 841 8.02 71.72 -32.52
CA ILE A 841 9.22 72.56 -32.70
C ILE A 841 10.34 72.15 -31.72
N GLU A 842 9.99 71.81 -30.48
CA GLU A 842 10.98 71.42 -29.48
C GLU A 842 11.60 70.04 -29.73
N ALA A 843 10.83 69.11 -30.29
CA ALA A 843 11.32 67.78 -30.64
C ALA A 843 12.41 67.85 -31.72
N ALA A 844 12.19 68.65 -32.78
CA ALA A 844 13.16 68.83 -33.86
C ALA A 844 14.47 69.48 -33.37
N ARG A 845 14.40 70.44 -32.43
CA ARG A 845 15.60 71.07 -31.83
C ARG A 845 16.46 70.10 -31.02
N ARG A 846 15.84 69.16 -30.30
CA ARG A 846 16.57 68.15 -29.51
C ARG A 846 17.35 67.17 -30.39
N ALA A 847 16.78 66.75 -31.51
CA ALA A 847 17.44 65.85 -32.46
C ALA A 847 18.68 66.49 -33.10
N LEU A 848 18.64 67.80 -33.39
CA LEU A 848 19.77 68.54 -33.96
C LEU A 848 21.00 68.56 -33.02
N ALA A 849 20.76 68.81 -31.73
CA ALA A 849 21.82 68.87 -30.71
C ALA A 849 22.54 67.52 -30.53
N GLN A 850 21.84 66.39 -30.68
CA GLN A 850 22.41 65.05 -30.54
C GLN A 850 23.44 64.74 -31.63
N GLN A 851 23.17 65.11 -32.88
CA GLN A 851 24.07 64.84 -34.00
C GLN A 851 25.36 65.68 -33.92
N GLN A 852 25.27 66.92 -33.43
CA GLN A 852 26.44 67.77 -33.19
C GLN A 852 27.40 67.19 -32.13
N ALA A 853 26.86 66.52 -31.10
CA ALA A 853 27.65 65.89 -30.05
C ALA A 853 28.38 64.60 -30.49
N ILE A 854 27.92 63.93 -31.56
CA ILE A 854 28.60 62.76 -32.12
C ILE A 854 29.87 63.18 -32.86
N ARG A 855 29.82 64.26 -33.65
CA ARG A 855 30.97 64.73 -34.42
C ARG A 855 32.18 65.11 -33.56
N LEU A 856 31.93 65.76 -32.42
CA LEU A 856 33.00 66.16 -31.48
C LEU A 856 33.73 64.96 -30.85
N ARG A 857 33.02 63.86 -30.56
CA ARG A 857 33.62 62.66 -29.93
C ARG A 857 34.60 61.93 -30.85
N VAL A 858 34.30 61.87 -32.14
CA VAL A 858 35.18 61.24 -33.14
C VAL A 858 36.54 61.95 -33.23
N ASP A 859 36.54 63.29 -33.19
CA ASP A 859 37.75 64.11 -33.26
C ASP A 859 38.64 64.03 -32.00
N ASP A 860 38.05 63.79 -30.84
CA ASP A 860 38.80 63.59 -29.58
C ASP A 860 39.47 62.20 -29.55
N ARG A 861 38.79 61.15 -30.01
CA ARG A 861 39.33 59.77 -30.00
C ARG A 861 40.56 59.61 -30.90
N ARG A 862 40.56 60.25 -32.08
CA ARG A 862 41.71 60.25 -33.00
C ARG A 862 42.99 60.78 -32.34
N ARG A 863 42.89 61.88 -31.57
CA ARG A 863 44.04 62.50 -30.90
C ARG A 863 44.61 61.62 -29.78
N ALA A 864 43.76 60.85 -29.09
CA ALA A 864 44.20 59.93 -28.04
C ALA A 864 45.05 58.76 -28.57
N LEU A 865 44.70 58.20 -29.74
CA LEU A 865 45.43 57.06 -30.33
C LEU A 865 46.85 57.46 -30.80
N ALA A 866 47.04 58.69 -31.26
CA ALA A 866 48.34 59.20 -31.71
C ALA A 866 49.41 59.20 -30.61
N ALA A 867 49.01 59.50 -29.38
CA ALA A 867 49.91 59.60 -28.23
C ALA A 867 50.53 58.26 -27.79
N LEU A 868 49.93 57.12 -28.17
CA LEU A 868 50.29 55.78 -27.66
C LEU A 868 51.43 55.09 -28.42
N VAL A 869 51.63 55.40 -29.70
CA VAL A 869 52.57 54.66 -30.58
C VAL A 869 53.73 55.55 -31.05
N ALA A 870 53.50 56.86 -31.16
CA ALA A 870 54.53 57.82 -31.49
C ALA A 870 54.23 59.16 -30.78
N PRO A 871 54.52 59.28 -29.47
CA PRO A 871 54.17 60.47 -28.68
C PRO A 871 54.78 61.78 -29.19
N GLN A 872 55.72 61.73 -30.13
CA GLN A 872 56.35 62.91 -30.75
C GLN A 872 55.62 63.44 -31.99
N THR A 873 54.48 62.87 -32.40
CA THR A 873 53.66 63.33 -33.54
C THR A 873 52.17 63.39 -33.17
N ALA A 874 51.73 64.44 -32.47
CA ALA A 874 50.37 64.54 -31.91
C ALA A 874 49.30 65.09 -32.87
N ASP A 875 49.67 65.55 -34.07
CA ASP A 875 48.74 66.19 -35.02
C ASP A 875 48.79 65.58 -36.42
N CYS A 876 49.01 64.25 -36.49
CA CYS A 876 49.05 63.53 -37.75
C CYS A 876 47.67 62.95 -38.14
N GLY A 877 47.40 62.88 -39.44
CA GLY A 877 46.22 62.22 -39.97
C GLY A 877 46.23 60.72 -39.71
N ILE A 878 45.06 60.07 -39.89
CA ILE A 878 44.85 58.65 -39.59
C ILE A 878 45.86 57.72 -40.30
N ASP A 879 46.40 58.09 -41.46
CA ASP A 879 47.35 57.27 -42.23
C ASP A 879 48.78 57.21 -41.68
N SER A 880 49.30 58.31 -41.12
CA SER A 880 50.67 58.34 -40.58
C SER A 880 50.80 57.55 -39.27
N LEU A 881 49.71 57.44 -38.50
CA LEU A 881 49.66 56.58 -37.31
C LEU A 881 49.91 55.10 -37.64
N ARG A 882 49.49 54.66 -38.83
CA ARG A 882 49.49 53.27 -39.26
C ARG A 882 50.90 52.70 -39.46
N GLN A 883 51.88 53.53 -39.87
CA GLN A 883 53.23 53.09 -40.20
C GLN A 883 54.12 52.89 -38.97
N ALA A 884 53.98 53.74 -37.95
CA ALA A 884 54.68 53.61 -36.66
C ALA A 884 54.26 52.35 -35.89
N THR A 885 52.98 51.98 -36.00
CA THR A 885 52.42 50.75 -35.40
C THR A 885 53.10 49.47 -35.90
N ARG A 886 53.58 49.41 -37.16
CA ARG A 886 54.19 48.19 -37.72
C ARG A 886 55.59 47.89 -37.17
N ALA A 887 56.45 48.90 -37.03
CA ALA A 887 57.81 48.70 -36.52
C ALA A 887 57.84 48.28 -35.04
N ALA A 888 56.84 48.67 -34.26
CA ALA A 888 56.68 48.24 -32.87
C ALA A 888 56.33 46.75 -32.77
N LEU A 889 55.54 46.20 -33.71
CA LEU A 889 55.13 44.79 -33.70
C LEU A 889 56.31 43.81 -33.84
N ASP A 890 57.33 44.13 -34.64
CA ASP A 890 58.48 43.22 -34.88
C ASP A 890 59.37 43.04 -33.64
N VAL A 891 59.58 44.11 -32.85
CA VAL A 891 60.36 44.06 -31.60
C VAL A 891 59.56 43.37 -30.49
N ILE A 892 58.24 43.55 -30.47
CA ILE A 892 57.33 42.83 -29.57
C ILE A 892 57.40 41.31 -29.85
N ALA A 893 57.41 40.89 -31.11
CA ALA A 893 57.54 39.48 -31.49
C ALA A 893 58.87 38.85 -31.02
N ALA A 894 60.00 39.56 -31.15
CA ALA A 894 61.30 39.05 -30.67
C ALA A 894 61.36 38.91 -29.13
N ARG A 895 60.68 39.79 -28.37
CA ARG A 895 60.54 39.68 -26.91
C ARG A 895 59.67 38.48 -26.53
N GLN A 896 58.61 38.23 -27.28
CA GLN A 896 57.74 37.05 -27.11
C GLN A 896 58.54 35.77 -27.35
N ASP A 897 59.24 35.62 -28.47
CA ASP A 897 60.07 34.44 -28.77
C ASP A 897 61.12 34.15 -27.67
N ARG A 898 61.75 35.19 -27.13
CA ARG A 898 62.71 35.04 -26.03
C ARG A 898 62.01 34.56 -24.77
N SER A 899 60.91 35.22 -24.40
CA SER A 899 60.10 34.82 -23.24
C SER A 899 59.60 33.38 -23.39
N GLU A 900 59.22 32.96 -24.59
CA GLU A 900 58.76 31.61 -24.89
C GLU A 900 59.87 30.57 -24.78
N ARG A 901 61.09 30.85 -25.27
CA ARG A 901 62.22 29.92 -25.15
C ARG A 901 62.72 29.81 -23.70
N VAL A 902 62.80 30.92 -22.98
CA VAL A 902 63.09 30.91 -21.55
C VAL A 902 61.99 30.16 -20.80
N ALA A 903 60.72 30.47 -21.06
CA ALA A 903 59.60 29.77 -20.43
C ALA A 903 59.57 28.28 -20.78
N THR A 904 59.93 27.88 -22.01
CA THR A 904 60.05 26.47 -22.41
C THR A 904 61.18 25.79 -21.64
N MET A 905 62.33 26.43 -21.47
CA MET A 905 63.45 25.86 -20.72
C MET A 905 63.17 25.77 -19.22
N LEU A 906 62.58 26.81 -18.63
CA LEU A 906 62.14 26.81 -17.23
C LEU A 906 61.06 25.75 -16.99
N ARG A 907 60.15 25.56 -17.95
CA ARG A 907 59.10 24.53 -17.88
C ARG A 907 59.66 23.12 -18.05
N ASP A 908 60.57 22.91 -18.99
CA ASP A 908 61.18 21.60 -19.22
C ASP A 908 62.01 21.15 -18.01
N LEU A 909 62.70 22.08 -17.33
CA LEU A 909 63.57 21.78 -16.18
C LEU A 909 62.92 22.02 -14.81
N ASP A 910 61.69 22.54 -14.77
CA ASP A 910 60.99 22.97 -13.56
C ASP A 910 61.85 23.90 -12.67
N ALA A 911 62.45 24.91 -13.30
CA ALA A 911 63.34 25.86 -12.64
C ALA A 911 62.65 27.22 -12.42
N PRO A 912 62.83 27.88 -11.25
CA PRO A 912 62.17 29.14 -10.93
C PRO A 912 62.69 30.32 -11.77
N ASP A 913 63.96 30.27 -12.17
CA ASP A 913 64.61 31.31 -12.95
C ASP A 913 65.71 30.73 -13.85
N LEU A 914 66.22 31.59 -14.73
CA LEU A 914 67.23 31.24 -15.73
C LEU A 914 68.56 30.81 -15.08
N GLU A 915 68.84 31.28 -13.87
CA GLU A 915 70.06 30.98 -13.12
C GLU A 915 70.00 29.57 -12.50
N ALA A 916 68.88 29.22 -11.88
CA ALA A 916 68.58 27.88 -11.38
C ALA A 916 68.53 26.84 -12.51
N ALA A 917 67.93 27.20 -13.66
CA ALA A 917 67.94 26.33 -14.85
C ALA A 917 69.36 26.05 -15.35
N SER A 918 70.22 27.06 -15.34
CA SER A 918 71.64 26.93 -15.73
C SER A 918 72.43 26.09 -14.71
N ALA A 919 72.12 26.21 -13.41
CA ALA A 919 72.74 25.42 -12.35
C ALA A 919 72.36 23.93 -12.42
N LEU A 920 71.11 23.59 -12.74
CA LEU A 920 70.65 22.20 -12.95
C LEU A 920 71.32 21.52 -14.14
N LEU A 921 71.81 22.29 -15.11
CA LEU A 921 72.55 21.82 -16.27
C LEU A 921 74.08 21.83 -16.06
N ALA A 922 74.57 22.46 -14.99
CA ALA A 922 76.00 22.59 -14.71
C ALA A 922 76.64 21.22 -14.38
N GLY A 923 77.75 20.90 -15.05
CA GLY A 923 78.48 19.64 -14.87
C GLY A 923 77.82 18.41 -15.52
N ALA A 924 76.62 18.54 -16.09
CA ALA A 924 75.96 17.46 -16.82
C ALA A 924 76.52 17.38 -18.25
N SER A 925 76.99 16.20 -18.65
CA SER A 925 77.40 15.92 -20.03
C SER A 925 76.31 15.12 -20.73
N ALA A 926 76.19 15.28 -22.06
CA ALA A 926 75.28 14.46 -22.86
C ALA A 926 75.56 12.94 -22.71
N THR A 927 76.79 12.56 -22.38
CA THR A 927 77.22 11.16 -22.21
C THR A 927 76.76 10.58 -20.87
N SER A 928 76.91 11.32 -19.77
CA SER A 928 76.50 10.84 -18.43
C SER A 928 74.98 10.75 -18.29
N LEU A 929 74.24 11.73 -18.83
CA LEU A 929 72.77 11.71 -18.83
C LEU A 929 72.19 10.56 -19.66
N ARG A 930 72.88 10.13 -20.74
CA ARG A 930 72.46 8.97 -21.56
C ARG A 930 72.66 7.64 -20.82
N ALA A 931 73.76 7.48 -20.08
CA ALA A 931 74.01 6.27 -19.29
C ALA A 931 72.97 6.07 -18.16
N GLU A 932 72.58 7.16 -17.48
CA GLU A 932 71.48 7.12 -16.49
C GLU A 932 70.13 6.83 -17.16
N LEU A 933 69.89 7.39 -18.35
CA LEU A 933 68.67 7.11 -19.13
C LEU A 933 68.55 5.62 -19.50
N ASP A 934 69.67 4.98 -19.87
CA ASP A 934 69.72 3.56 -20.22
C ASP A 934 69.43 2.66 -19.00
N ALA A 935 69.97 2.99 -17.82
CA ALA A 935 69.70 2.27 -16.58
C ALA A 935 68.21 2.34 -16.17
N VAL A 936 67.62 3.54 -16.21
CA VAL A 936 66.18 3.75 -15.97
C VAL A 936 65.33 3.05 -17.03
N GLY A 937 65.79 3.03 -18.28
CA GLY A 937 65.16 2.31 -19.38
C GLY A 937 65.10 0.80 -19.14
N HIS A 938 66.16 0.19 -18.60
CA HIS A 938 66.19 -1.23 -18.25
C HIS A 938 65.19 -1.57 -17.13
N GLU A 939 65.18 -0.81 -16.03
CA GLU A 939 64.21 -1.00 -14.93
C GLU A 939 62.76 -0.82 -15.41
N LEU A 940 62.51 0.14 -16.31
CA LEU A 940 61.20 0.34 -16.90
C LEU A 940 60.77 -0.87 -17.76
N GLY A 941 61.69 -1.47 -18.52
CA GLY A 941 61.43 -2.67 -19.32
C GLY A 941 61.08 -3.91 -18.49
N GLU A 942 61.77 -4.14 -17.37
CA GLU A 942 61.41 -5.21 -16.43
C GLU A 942 60.03 -4.99 -15.78
N LEU A 943 59.67 -3.74 -15.50
CA LEU A 943 58.36 -3.41 -14.96
C LEU A 943 57.24 -3.54 -16.01
N GLU A 944 57.51 -3.16 -17.26
CA GLU A 944 56.57 -3.27 -18.38
C GLU A 944 56.27 -4.72 -18.79
N THR A 945 57.19 -5.65 -18.54
CA THR A 945 56.92 -7.09 -18.73
C THR A 945 56.07 -7.71 -17.61
N ARG A 946 56.18 -7.20 -16.38
CA ARG A 946 55.41 -7.69 -15.21
C ARG A 946 54.04 -7.02 -15.04
N LEU A 947 53.88 -5.80 -15.55
CA LEU A 947 52.63 -5.04 -15.44
C LEU A 947 51.42 -5.75 -16.09
N PRO A 948 51.51 -6.37 -17.29
CA PRO A 948 50.42 -7.12 -17.88
C PRO A 948 49.88 -8.24 -16.96
N GLN A 949 50.75 -8.94 -16.23
CA GLN A 949 50.34 -9.98 -15.28
C GLN A 949 49.56 -9.40 -14.10
N ALA A 950 49.99 -8.25 -13.57
CA ALA A 950 49.27 -7.56 -12.50
C ALA A 950 47.90 -7.00 -12.99
N THR A 951 47.87 -6.51 -14.23
CA THR A 951 46.65 -6.01 -14.88
C THR A 951 45.67 -7.14 -15.19
N GLU A 952 46.12 -8.28 -15.72
CA GLU A 952 45.30 -9.48 -15.93
C GLU A 952 44.76 -10.02 -14.60
N ALA A 953 45.59 -10.09 -13.56
CA ALA A 953 45.14 -10.49 -12.23
C ALA A 953 44.05 -9.55 -11.67
N ARG A 954 44.19 -8.22 -11.89
CA ARG A 954 43.12 -7.26 -11.55
C ARG A 954 41.87 -7.50 -12.39
N TYR A 955 41.98 -7.64 -13.70
CA TYR A 955 40.80 -7.86 -14.57
C TYR A 955 40.09 -9.17 -14.26
N ALA A 956 40.82 -10.25 -13.99
CA ALA A 956 40.25 -11.52 -13.57
C ALA A 956 39.53 -11.40 -12.21
N ALA A 957 40.16 -10.75 -11.23
CA ALA A 957 39.53 -10.50 -9.92
C ALA A 957 38.33 -9.55 -10.01
N ALA A 958 38.39 -8.54 -10.89
CA ALA A 958 37.31 -7.58 -11.14
C ALA A 958 36.15 -8.21 -11.93
N ALA A 959 36.43 -9.08 -12.91
CA ALA A 959 35.41 -9.85 -13.61
C ALA A 959 34.73 -10.86 -12.68
N ALA A 960 35.50 -11.51 -11.80
CA ALA A 960 34.97 -12.42 -10.78
C ALA A 960 34.14 -11.70 -9.70
N LEU A 961 34.41 -10.42 -9.42
CA LEU A 961 33.59 -9.55 -8.57
C LEU A 961 32.36 -9.02 -9.33
N GLY A 962 32.52 -8.59 -10.58
CA GLY A 962 31.45 -8.10 -11.45
C GLY A 962 30.43 -9.17 -11.82
N ALA A 963 30.83 -10.44 -11.90
CA ALA A 963 29.92 -11.57 -12.06
C ALA A 963 28.99 -11.78 -10.84
N ILE A 964 29.31 -11.19 -9.69
CA ILE A 964 28.50 -11.19 -8.45
C ILE A 964 27.77 -9.84 -8.29
N GLY A 965 28.00 -8.88 -9.19
CA GLY A 965 27.51 -7.51 -9.11
C GLY A 965 25.98 -7.43 -9.14
N GLY A 966 25.39 -7.39 -7.95
CA GLY A 966 23.98 -7.11 -7.71
C GLY A 966 23.78 -6.28 -6.44
N ASP A 967 24.71 -5.36 -6.12
CA ASP A 967 24.57 -4.47 -4.96
C ASP A 967 23.35 -3.54 -5.13
N ASP A 968 23.06 -3.09 -6.36
CA ASP A 968 21.81 -2.39 -6.68
C ASP A 968 20.59 -3.30 -6.51
N ALA A 969 20.71 -4.59 -6.85
CA ALA A 969 19.59 -5.53 -6.75
C ALA A 969 19.21 -5.80 -5.29
N ALA A 970 20.16 -5.97 -4.37
CA ALA A 970 19.85 -6.19 -2.96
C ALA A 970 19.22 -4.94 -2.29
N ALA A 971 19.73 -3.75 -2.61
CA ALA A 971 19.14 -2.49 -2.13
C ALA A 971 17.75 -2.24 -2.73
N LEU A 972 17.58 -2.48 -4.03
CA LEU A 972 16.30 -2.34 -4.75
C LEU A 972 15.27 -3.39 -4.31
N LEU A 973 15.69 -4.61 -3.99
CA LEU A 973 14.83 -5.66 -3.42
C LEU A 973 14.41 -5.30 -1.99
N GLY A 974 15.31 -4.72 -1.20
CA GLY A 974 15.00 -4.16 0.12
C GLY A 974 14.01 -2.99 0.06
N GLU A 975 14.21 -2.07 -0.89
CA GLU A 975 13.30 -0.94 -1.15
C GLU A 975 11.93 -1.43 -1.64
N ARG A 976 11.90 -2.34 -2.63
CA ARG A 976 10.66 -2.96 -3.12
C ARG A 976 9.93 -3.71 -2.02
N ARG A 977 10.65 -4.42 -1.14
CA ARG A 977 10.05 -5.09 0.02
C ARG A 977 9.42 -4.09 0.98
N ALA A 978 10.08 -2.96 1.24
CA ALA A 978 9.50 -1.88 2.04
C ALA A 978 8.26 -1.28 1.37
N THR A 979 8.28 -1.05 0.05
CA THR A 979 7.12 -0.58 -0.72
C THR A 979 5.96 -1.55 -0.67
N VAL A 980 6.19 -2.86 -0.85
CA VAL A 980 5.15 -3.90 -0.78
C VAL A 980 4.57 -4.00 0.63
N LEU A 981 5.39 -3.85 1.68
CA LEU A 981 4.91 -3.82 3.07
C LEU A 981 4.04 -2.59 3.34
N LEU A 982 4.43 -1.41 2.87
CA LEU A 982 3.64 -0.19 2.96
C LEU A 982 2.32 -0.31 2.19
N ALA A 983 2.35 -0.85 0.97
CA ALA A 983 1.15 -1.09 0.17
C ALA A 983 0.21 -2.12 0.84
N LEU A 984 0.77 -3.09 1.56
CA LEU A 984 0.00 -4.09 2.29
C LEU A 984 -0.62 -3.50 3.57
N GLU A 985 0.08 -2.61 4.26
CA GLU A 985 -0.45 -1.81 5.38
C GLU A 985 -1.58 -0.89 4.91
N GLU A 986 -1.38 -0.14 3.84
CA GLU A 986 -2.38 0.75 3.25
C GLU A 986 -3.63 -0.04 2.81
N ALA A 987 -3.46 -1.14 2.07
CA ALA A 987 -4.56 -2.02 1.69
C ALA A 987 -5.30 -2.60 2.92
N ALA A 988 -4.59 -2.95 3.99
CA ALA A 988 -5.21 -3.43 5.22
C ALA A 988 -6.02 -2.34 5.92
N LEU A 989 -5.50 -1.11 5.99
CA LEU A 989 -6.19 0.06 6.56
C LEU A 989 -7.44 0.42 5.74
N ASP A 990 -7.34 0.42 4.40
CA ASP A 990 -8.47 0.69 3.52
C ASP A 990 -9.57 -0.37 3.68
N HIS A 991 -9.20 -1.66 3.70
CA HIS A 991 -10.16 -2.72 3.95
C HIS A 991 -10.84 -2.58 5.31
N LEU A 992 -10.08 -2.22 6.36
CA LEU A 992 -10.62 -1.98 7.70
C LEU A 992 -11.58 -0.78 7.70
N ALA A 993 -11.19 0.34 7.09
CA ALA A 993 -12.01 1.54 7.00
C ALA A 993 -13.33 1.27 6.27
N LEU A 994 -13.27 0.63 5.10
CA LEU A 994 -14.45 0.26 4.31
C LEU A 994 -15.34 -0.75 5.05
N SER A 995 -14.75 -1.78 5.67
CA SER A 995 -15.49 -2.81 6.40
C SER A 995 -16.16 -2.29 7.66
N LEU A 996 -15.46 -1.44 8.43
CA LEU A 996 -16.01 -0.80 9.63
C LEU A 996 -17.05 0.24 9.25
N GLY A 997 -16.79 1.06 8.24
CA GLY A 997 -17.74 2.03 7.70
C GLY A 997 -19.03 1.36 7.22
N HIS A 998 -18.91 0.28 6.45
CA HIS A 998 -20.05 -0.54 6.04
C HIS A 998 -20.83 -1.09 7.24
N ARG A 999 -20.16 -1.65 8.25
CA ARG A 999 -20.84 -2.17 9.47
C ARG A 999 -21.56 -1.07 10.22
N LEU A 1000 -20.91 0.05 10.50
CA LEU A 1000 -21.49 1.17 11.25
C LEU A 1000 -22.68 1.77 10.52
N ALA A 1001 -22.58 1.98 9.21
CA ALA A 1001 -23.67 2.49 8.40
C ALA A 1001 -24.82 1.47 8.28
N SER A 1002 -24.52 0.19 8.11
CA SER A 1002 -25.52 -0.88 8.10
C SER A 1002 -26.28 -0.96 9.43
N ASP A 1003 -25.57 -0.81 10.56
CA ASP A 1003 -26.15 -0.80 11.89
C ASP A 1003 -27.01 0.46 12.14
N ALA A 1004 -26.55 1.63 11.71
CA ALA A 1004 -27.33 2.87 11.79
C ALA A 1004 -28.63 2.80 10.97
N ILE A 1005 -28.57 2.27 9.74
CA ILE A 1005 -29.75 2.01 8.91
C ILE A 1005 -30.64 0.94 9.55
N GLY A 1006 -30.06 -0.07 10.20
CA GLY A 1006 -30.79 -1.07 11.00
C GLY A 1006 -31.59 -0.44 12.14
N ARG A 1007 -30.95 0.43 12.94
CA ARG A 1007 -31.59 1.15 14.05
C ARG A 1007 -32.66 2.12 13.58
N TYR A 1008 -32.41 2.89 12.52
CA TYR A 1008 -33.42 3.77 11.91
C TYR A 1008 -34.66 2.99 11.45
N ARG A 1009 -34.46 1.85 10.77
CA ARG A 1009 -35.55 0.96 10.36
C ARG A 1009 -36.34 0.44 11.56
N HIS A 1010 -35.67 -0.03 12.61
CA HIS A 1010 -36.33 -0.57 13.79
C HIS A 1010 -37.21 0.47 14.51
N ALA A 1011 -36.76 1.73 14.58
CA ALA A 1011 -37.52 2.80 15.22
C ALA A 1011 -38.81 3.17 14.44
N HIS A 1012 -38.78 3.15 13.10
CA HIS A 1012 -39.91 3.61 12.26
C HIS A 1012 -40.85 2.48 11.80
N ARG A 1013 -40.52 1.22 12.10
CA ARG A 1013 -41.26 0.02 11.68
C ARG A 1013 -42.64 -0.11 12.34
N SER A 1014 -42.73 0.13 13.65
CA SER A 1014 -43.94 -0.16 14.43
C SER A 1014 -45.15 0.66 13.99
N GLU A 1015 -44.95 1.93 13.64
CA GLU A 1015 -46.02 2.84 13.23
C GLU A 1015 -46.53 2.57 11.81
N MET A 1016 -45.63 2.25 10.87
CA MET A 1016 -46.01 1.90 9.49
C MET A 1016 -46.73 0.55 9.43
N MET A 1017 -46.29 -0.44 10.20
CA MET A 1017 -46.96 -1.73 10.27
C MET A 1017 -48.39 -1.58 10.79
N GLN A 1018 -48.60 -0.79 11.85
CA GLN A 1018 -49.94 -0.49 12.36
C GLN A 1018 -50.83 0.26 11.34
N ALA A 1019 -50.27 1.19 10.55
CA ALA A 1019 -51.01 1.84 9.47
C ALA A 1019 -51.37 0.86 8.34
N THR A 1020 -50.44 -0.02 7.97
CA THR A 1020 -50.65 -1.07 6.97
C THR A 1020 -51.70 -2.08 7.44
N GLU A 1021 -51.67 -2.50 8.70
CA GLU A 1021 -52.67 -3.41 9.30
C GLU A 1021 -54.08 -2.81 9.24
N ARG A 1022 -54.22 -1.53 9.62
CA ARG A 1022 -55.50 -0.81 9.50
C ARG A 1022 -55.99 -0.75 8.05
N ALA A 1023 -55.08 -0.45 7.12
CA ALA A 1023 -55.40 -0.37 5.71
C ALA A 1023 -55.79 -1.73 5.11
N PHE A 1024 -55.05 -2.78 5.47
CA PHE A 1024 -55.26 -4.14 4.99
C PHE A 1024 -56.55 -4.76 5.57
N ARG A 1025 -56.86 -4.48 6.83
CA ARG A 1025 -58.13 -4.85 7.46
C ARG A 1025 -59.32 -4.22 6.73
N THR A 1026 -59.21 -2.94 6.36
CA THR A 1026 -60.24 -2.23 5.59
C THR A 1026 -60.41 -2.82 4.19
N LEU A 1027 -59.31 -3.06 3.46
CA LEU A 1027 -59.34 -3.61 2.10
C LEU A 1027 -59.90 -5.04 2.05
N THR A 1028 -59.64 -5.85 3.07
CA THR A 1028 -60.10 -7.24 3.15
C THR A 1028 -61.48 -7.40 3.80
N GLY A 1029 -62.17 -6.29 4.12
CA GLY A 1029 -63.48 -6.34 4.80
C GLY A 1029 -63.43 -6.99 6.18
N GLY A 1030 -62.26 -7.00 6.82
CA GLY A 1030 -62.02 -7.64 8.12
C GLY A 1030 -61.62 -9.12 8.07
N ALA A 1031 -61.45 -9.72 6.88
CA ALA A 1031 -60.99 -11.11 6.75
C ALA A 1031 -59.57 -11.34 7.29
N TYR A 1032 -58.74 -10.30 7.27
CA TYR A 1032 -57.43 -10.25 7.91
C TYR A 1032 -57.37 -9.10 8.91
N HIS A 1033 -56.87 -9.36 10.12
CA HIS A 1033 -56.91 -8.38 11.22
C HIS A 1033 -55.53 -7.81 11.57
N GLY A 1034 -54.44 -8.43 11.12
CA GLY A 1034 -53.07 -8.02 11.44
C GLY A 1034 -52.02 -8.55 10.46
N ILE A 1035 -50.81 -8.01 10.56
CA ILE A 1035 -49.65 -8.38 9.76
C ILE A 1035 -48.46 -8.43 10.72
N VAL A 1036 -47.87 -9.61 10.90
CA VAL A 1036 -46.74 -9.81 11.81
C VAL A 1036 -45.48 -10.06 11.00
N ALA A 1037 -44.37 -9.47 11.42
CA ALA A 1037 -43.04 -9.81 10.93
C ALA A 1037 -42.39 -10.82 11.89
N GLU A 1038 -42.09 -12.02 11.41
CA GLU A 1038 -41.38 -13.05 12.18
C GLU A 1038 -39.96 -13.24 11.64
N ARG A 1039 -39.01 -13.55 12.52
CA ARG A 1039 -37.63 -13.89 12.13
C ARG A 1039 -37.55 -15.36 11.73
N ASP A 1040 -37.05 -15.61 10.53
CA ASP A 1040 -36.71 -16.92 9.99
C ASP A 1040 -35.21 -16.94 9.64
N GLY A 1041 -34.37 -17.38 10.58
CA GLY A 1041 -32.90 -17.28 10.47
C GLY A 1041 -32.39 -15.83 10.61
N GLU A 1042 -31.58 -15.37 9.64
CA GLU A 1042 -31.15 -13.96 9.56
C GLU A 1042 -32.14 -13.06 8.78
N ALA A 1043 -33.23 -13.62 8.24
CA ALA A 1043 -34.22 -12.91 7.44
C ALA A 1043 -35.54 -12.69 8.20
N GLU A 1044 -36.21 -11.56 7.95
CA GLU A 1044 -37.58 -11.29 8.44
C GLU A 1044 -38.61 -11.60 7.35
N VAL A 1045 -39.66 -12.34 7.68
CA VAL A 1045 -40.74 -12.72 6.75
C VAL A 1045 -42.08 -12.19 7.24
N LEU A 1046 -42.85 -11.57 6.33
CA LEU A 1046 -44.19 -11.07 6.62
C LEU A 1046 -45.23 -12.20 6.63
N ARG A 1047 -46.10 -12.18 7.63
CA ARG A 1047 -47.26 -13.09 7.75
C ARG A 1047 -48.54 -12.27 7.95
N ALA A 1048 -49.57 -12.61 7.19
CA ALA A 1048 -50.90 -12.05 7.37
C ALA A 1048 -51.68 -12.89 8.39
N VAL A 1049 -52.32 -12.24 9.36
CA VAL A 1049 -53.13 -12.90 10.39
C VAL A 1049 -54.60 -12.77 10.02
N ASP A 1050 -55.27 -13.91 9.80
CA ASP A 1050 -56.69 -13.93 9.46
C ASP A 1050 -57.59 -13.69 10.69
N ALA A 1051 -58.90 -13.50 10.48
CA ALA A 1051 -59.86 -13.18 11.53
C ALA A 1051 -59.97 -14.24 12.65
N THR A 1052 -59.48 -15.46 12.44
CA THR A 1052 -59.48 -16.54 13.45
C THR A 1052 -58.18 -16.61 14.25
N GLY A 1053 -57.19 -15.77 13.93
CA GLY A 1053 -55.90 -15.73 14.61
C GLY A 1053 -54.81 -16.57 13.95
N VAL A 1054 -55.08 -17.18 12.79
CA VAL A 1054 -54.11 -18.02 12.08
C VAL A 1054 -53.21 -17.15 11.22
N SER A 1055 -51.90 -17.28 11.40
CA SER A 1055 -50.90 -16.59 10.57
C SER A 1055 -50.57 -17.39 9.31
N LYS A 1056 -50.67 -16.75 8.15
CA LYS A 1056 -50.34 -17.32 6.84
C LYS A 1056 -49.17 -16.54 6.23
N GLN A 1057 -48.23 -17.25 5.63
CA GLN A 1057 -47.20 -16.59 4.84
C GLN A 1057 -47.84 -15.88 3.65
N VAL A 1058 -47.30 -14.72 3.27
CA VAL A 1058 -47.83 -13.96 2.12
C VAL A 1058 -47.83 -14.78 0.83
N ALA A 1059 -46.88 -15.71 0.68
CA ALA A 1059 -46.80 -16.68 -0.42
C ALA A 1059 -48.05 -17.56 -0.56
N SER A 1060 -48.75 -17.84 0.55
CA SER A 1060 -49.94 -18.69 0.60
C SER A 1060 -51.25 -17.91 0.41
N LEU A 1061 -51.18 -16.59 0.21
CA LEU A 1061 -52.35 -15.75 -0.03
C LEU A 1061 -52.78 -15.78 -1.51
N SER A 1062 -54.07 -15.63 -1.77
CA SER A 1062 -54.58 -15.50 -3.14
C SER A 1062 -53.95 -14.29 -3.84
N LYS A 1063 -53.85 -14.31 -5.18
CA LYS A 1063 -53.31 -13.19 -5.99
C LYS A 1063 -53.98 -11.85 -5.62
N GLY A 1064 -55.32 -11.82 -5.56
CA GLY A 1064 -56.07 -10.63 -5.15
C GLY A 1064 -55.78 -10.18 -3.71
N THR A 1065 -55.59 -11.09 -2.76
CA THR A 1065 -55.23 -10.74 -1.37
C THR A 1065 -53.81 -10.19 -1.27
N ARG A 1066 -52.86 -10.71 -2.06
CA ARG A 1066 -51.50 -10.15 -2.15
C ARG A 1066 -51.51 -8.73 -2.71
N PHE A 1067 -52.35 -8.47 -3.72
CA PHE A 1067 -52.52 -7.14 -4.31
C PHE A 1067 -53.15 -6.16 -3.31
N GLN A 1068 -54.13 -6.60 -2.52
CA GLN A 1068 -54.69 -5.80 -1.42
C GLN A 1068 -53.67 -5.50 -0.32
N LEU A 1069 -52.78 -6.44 0.01
CA LEU A 1069 -51.69 -6.22 0.96
C LEU A 1069 -50.69 -5.19 0.42
N PHE A 1070 -50.33 -5.30 -0.86
CA PHE A 1070 -49.45 -4.33 -1.51
C PHE A 1070 -50.08 -2.93 -1.56
N LEU A 1071 -51.36 -2.83 -1.91
CA LEU A 1071 -52.11 -1.57 -1.88
C LEU A 1071 -52.21 -0.99 -0.45
N ALA A 1072 -52.38 -1.83 0.57
CA ALA A 1072 -52.38 -1.41 1.97
C ALA A 1072 -51.03 -0.80 2.38
N LEU A 1073 -49.91 -1.45 2.01
CA LEU A 1073 -48.56 -0.97 2.28
C LEU A 1073 -48.29 0.39 1.62
N ARG A 1074 -48.74 0.55 0.36
CA ARG A 1074 -48.56 1.80 -0.40
C ARG A 1074 -49.41 2.93 0.13
N THR A 1075 -50.65 2.63 0.54
CA THR A 1075 -51.52 3.62 1.15
C THR A 1075 -50.97 4.08 2.51
N ALA A 1076 -50.48 3.16 3.34
CA ALA A 1076 -49.84 3.50 4.61
C ALA A 1076 -48.57 4.35 4.44
N ALA A 1077 -47.75 4.03 3.44
CA ALA A 1077 -46.57 4.82 3.10
C ALA A 1077 -46.95 6.22 2.60
N TYR A 1078 -48.01 6.34 1.78
CA TYR A 1078 -48.52 7.61 1.29
C TYR A 1078 -49.09 8.50 2.41
N GLU A 1079 -49.86 7.94 3.33
CA GLU A 1079 -50.38 8.67 4.50
C GLU A 1079 -49.23 9.25 5.33
N ARG A 1080 -48.14 8.49 5.51
CA ARG A 1080 -46.96 8.98 6.22
C ARG A 1080 -46.22 10.08 5.48
N LEU A 1081 -46.03 9.92 4.18
CA LEU A 1081 -45.42 10.95 3.33
C LEU A 1081 -46.20 12.27 3.42
N CYS A 1082 -47.54 12.19 3.43
CA CYS A 1082 -48.41 13.35 3.64
C CYS A 1082 -48.28 13.95 5.05
N ALA A 1083 -48.17 13.13 6.09
CA ALA A 1083 -47.98 13.58 7.48
C ALA A 1083 -46.65 14.30 7.70
N GLU A 1084 -45.61 13.93 6.94
CA GLU A 1084 -44.29 14.57 6.93
C GLU A 1084 -44.24 15.85 6.05
N GLY A 1085 -45.39 16.27 5.50
CA GLY A 1085 -45.55 17.52 4.75
C GLY A 1085 -45.40 17.39 3.24
N VAL A 1086 -45.17 16.19 2.71
CA VAL A 1086 -45.02 15.92 1.28
C VAL A 1086 -46.30 15.29 0.74
N SER A 1087 -47.22 16.11 0.24
CA SER A 1087 -48.44 15.63 -0.42
C SER A 1087 -48.28 15.70 -1.94
N LEU A 1088 -48.33 14.57 -2.64
CA LEU A 1088 -48.16 14.45 -4.10
C LEU A 1088 -49.36 13.68 -4.71
N PRO A 1089 -49.71 13.86 -5.99
CA PRO A 1089 -50.79 13.11 -6.63
C PRO A 1089 -50.54 11.59 -6.64
N PHE A 1090 -51.49 10.81 -6.15
CA PHE A 1090 -51.47 9.34 -6.16
C PHE A 1090 -52.25 8.82 -7.36
N LEU A 1091 -51.60 8.06 -8.24
CA LEU A 1091 -52.15 7.58 -9.51
C LEU A 1091 -52.28 6.06 -9.52
N CYS A 1092 -53.41 5.57 -10.01
CA CYS A 1092 -53.67 4.14 -10.16
C CYS A 1092 -54.25 3.85 -11.54
N ASP A 1093 -53.61 3.00 -12.36
CA ASP A 1093 -54.05 2.59 -13.70
C ASP A 1093 -54.53 1.12 -13.67
N ASP A 1094 -55.85 0.93 -13.69
CA ASP A 1094 -56.57 -0.35 -13.78
C ASP A 1094 -56.27 -1.46 -12.75
N ILE A 1095 -55.67 -1.12 -11.62
CA ILE A 1095 -55.25 -2.10 -10.59
C ILE A 1095 -56.38 -2.90 -9.91
N PHE A 1096 -57.65 -2.63 -10.20
CA PHE A 1096 -58.80 -3.32 -9.59
C PHE A 1096 -59.36 -4.47 -10.45
N GLU A 1097 -58.80 -4.73 -11.63
CA GLU A 1097 -59.26 -5.80 -12.54
C GLU A 1097 -59.36 -7.17 -11.86
N THR A 1098 -58.45 -7.47 -10.94
CA THR A 1098 -58.39 -8.77 -10.23
C THR A 1098 -59.27 -8.82 -8.96
N PHE A 1099 -60.02 -7.77 -8.67
CA PHE A 1099 -60.87 -7.67 -7.48
C PHE A 1099 -62.32 -8.05 -7.79
N ASP A 1100 -62.95 -8.79 -6.89
CA ASP A 1100 -64.40 -8.98 -6.91
C ASP A 1100 -65.14 -7.67 -6.52
N GLU A 1101 -66.47 -7.66 -6.59
CA GLU A 1101 -67.28 -6.45 -6.33
C GLU A 1101 -67.08 -5.89 -4.91
N ASP A 1102 -66.94 -6.74 -3.91
CA ASP A 1102 -66.76 -6.33 -2.52
C ASP A 1102 -65.35 -5.79 -2.26
N ARG A 1103 -64.33 -6.42 -2.85
CA ARG A 1103 -62.94 -5.93 -2.81
C ARG A 1103 -62.79 -4.62 -3.58
N THR A 1104 -63.45 -4.48 -4.72
CA THR A 1104 -63.48 -3.24 -5.51
C THR A 1104 -64.13 -2.12 -4.70
N ARG A 1105 -65.23 -2.41 -3.99
CA ARG A 1105 -65.87 -1.46 -3.08
C ARG A 1105 -64.93 -1.00 -1.96
N ALA A 1106 -64.22 -1.93 -1.32
CA ALA A 1106 -63.26 -1.62 -0.29
C ALA A 1106 -62.06 -0.81 -0.83
N ALA A 1107 -61.61 -1.11 -2.05
CA ALA A 1107 -60.54 -0.39 -2.71
C ALA A 1107 -60.95 1.04 -3.12
N CYS A 1108 -62.16 1.25 -3.62
CA CYS A 1108 -62.71 2.59 -3.89
C CYS A 1108 -62.78 3.46 -2.63
N ARG A 1109 -63.18 2.88 -1.49
CA ARG A 1109 -63.14 3.58 -0.18
C ARG A 1109 -61.71 3.90 0.26
N MET A 1110 -60.75 3.02 -0.04
CA MET A 1110 -59.34 3.31 0.23
C MET A 1110 -58.83 4.48 -0.63
N MET A 1111 -59.20 4.54 -1.91
CA MET A 1111 -58.85 5.68 -2.77
C MET A 1111 -59.51 6.98 -2.30
N GLU A 1112 -60.74 6.92 -1.78
CA GLU A 1112 -61.38 8.06 -1.11
C GLU A 1112 -60.56 8.52 0.11
N GLN A 1113 -60.07 7.59 0.93
CA GLN A 1113 -59.23 7.88 2.08
C GLN A 1113 -57.89 8.51 1.68
N VAL A 1114 -57.23 7.99 0.64
CA VAL A 1114 -56.03 8.61 0.03
C VAL A 1114 -56.35 10.04 -0.42
N GLY A 1115 -57.51 10.26 -1.04
CA GLY A 1115 -57.99 11.59 -1.45
C GLY A 1115 -58.33 12.52 -0.28
N ARG A 1116 -58.48 12.05 0.96
CA ARG A 1116 -58.63 12.93 2.15
C ARG A 1116 -57.28 13.50 2.59
N SER A 1117 -56.22 12.71 2.45
CA SER A 1117 -54.85 13.09 2.81
C SER A 1117 -54.15 13.89 1.70
N GLY A 1118 -54.46 13.60 0.43
CA GLY A 1118 -53.89 14.27 -0.73
C GLY A 1118 -54.83 14.24 -1.93
N GLN A 1119 -54.34 13.81 -3.09
CA GLN A 1119 -55.14 13.73 -4.32
C GLN A 1119 -55.03 12.32 -4.91
N ALA A 1120 -56.18 11.68 -5.15
CA ALA A 1120 -56.27 10.35 -5.72
C ALA A 1120 -56.83 10.41 -7.15
N ILE A 1121 -56.11 9.85 -8.13
CA ILE A 1121 -56.52 9.78 -9.54
C ILE A 1121 -56.49 8.31 -9.98
N TYR A 1122 -57.66 7.75 -10.25
CA TYR A 1122 -57.80 6.38 -10.72
C TYR A 1122 -58.18 6.37 -12.21
N LEU A 1123 -57.48 5.59 -13.02
CA LEU A 1123 -57.75 5.42 -14.44
C LEU A 1123 -58.31 4.01 -14.66
N THR A 1124 -59.44 3.88 -15.35
CA THR A 1124 -60.04 2.57 -15.64
C THR A 1124 -60.83 2.54 -16.93
N HIS A 1125 -60.93 1.37 -17.54
CA HIS A 1125 -61.89 1.11 -18.63
C HIS A 1125 -63.19 0.44 -18.17
N HIS A 1126 -63.28 0.06 -16.90
CA HIS A 1126 -64.39 -0.71 -16.39
C HIS A 1126 -65.52 0.18 -15.87
N ARG A 1127 -66.62 0.25 -16.62
CA ARG A 1127 -67.80 1.03 -16.24
C ARG A 1127 -68.34 0.62 -14.86
N HIS A 1128 -68.34 -0.69 -14.58
CA HIS A 1128 -68.81 -1.22 -13.31
C HIS A 1128 -68.00 -0.70 -12.10
N VAL A 1129 -66.70 -0.44 -12.25
CA VAL A 1129 -65.88 0.15 -11.16
C VAL A 1129 -66.30 1.60 -10.90
N VAL A 1130 -66.60 2.36 -11.95
CA VAL A 1130 -67.13 3.73 -11.84
C VAL A 1130 -68.46 3.73 -11.09
N ASP A 1131 -69.36 2.82 -11.47
CA ASP A 1131 -70.68 2.70 -10.85
C ASP A 1131 -70.57 2.28 -9.37
N ILE A 1132 -69.67 1.33 -9.05
CA ILE A 1132 -69.37 0.93 -7.66
C ILE A 1132 -68.78 2.10 -6.86
N ALA A 1133 -67.85 2.87 -7.42
CA ALA A 1133 -67.24 4.01 -6.74
C ALA A 1133 -68.27 5.11 -6.43
N LEU A 1134 -69.15 5.42 -7.39
CA LEU A 1134 -70.25 6.38 -7.20
C LEU A 1134 -71.26 5.93 -6.13
N ALA A 1135 -71.49 4.62 -6.00
CA ALA A 1135 -72.44 4.07 -5.03
C ALA A 1135 -71.85 3.86 -3.62
N SER A 1136 -70.53 3.74 -3.47
CA SER A 1136 -69.90 3.24 -2.24
C SER A 1136 -69.00 4.20 -1.48
N CYS A 1137 -68.54 5.26 -2.13
CA CYS A 1137 -67.79 6.35 -1.50
C CYS A 1137 -68.75 7.30 -0.76
N GLU A 1138 -68.35 7.83 0.40
CA GLU A 1138 -69.18 8.78 1.17
C GLU A 1138 -69.36 10.09 0.39
N ARG A 1139 -68.32 10.50 -0.35
CA ARG A 1139 -68.38 11.54 -1.36
C ARG A 1139 -68.17 10.92 -2.75
N PRO A 1140 -69.09 11.13 -3.72
CA PRO A 1140 -68.93 10.58 -5.05
C PRO A 1140 -67.68 11.14 -5.74
N PRO A 1141 -66.85 10.30 -6.40
CA PRO A 1141 -65.68 10.76 -7.14
C PRO A 1141 -66.07 11.61 -8.35
N THR A 1142 -65.17 12.49 -8.78
CA THR A 1142 -65.36 13.26 -10.02
C THR A 1142 -64.91 12.42 -11.21
N VAL A 1143 -65.81 12.16 -12.16
CA VAL A 1143 -65.54 11.29 -13.32
C VAL A 1143 -65.20 12.11 -14.56
N HIS A 1144 -64.09 11.78 -15.20
CA HIS A 1144 -63.58 12.37 -16.44
C HIS A 1144 -63.63 11.33 -17.56
N CYS A 1145 -64.43 11.56 -18.60
CA CYS A 1145 -64.53 10.62 -19.72
C CYS A 1145 -63.51 10.96 -20.82
N ILE A 1146 -62.75 9.96 -21.30
CA ILE A 1146 -61.96 10.03 -22.52
C ILE A 1146 -62.66 9.19 -23.59
N GLU A 1147 -62.94 9.82 -24.74
CA GLU A 1147 -63.61 9.19 -25.89
C GLU A 1147 -62.65 8.32 -26.72
#